data_AF-A0A9D1T1H2-F1
#
_entry.id   AF-A0A9D1T1H2-F1
#
_cell.length_a   1.000
_cell.length_b   1.000
_cell.length_c   1.000
_cell.angle_alpha   90.00
_cell.angle_beta   90.00
_cell.angle_gamma   90.00
#
_symmetry.space_group_name_H-M   'P 1'
#
loop_
_entity.id
_entity.type
_entity.pdbx_description
1 polymer ?
#
loop_
_entity_poly.entity_id
_entity_poly.type
_entity_poly.pdbx_seq_one_letter_code
_entity_poly.pdbx_strand_id
1 'polypeptide(L)'
;MNPLRNNALRIAVFSLLSAVPCAFAGTPEEDVYPKPQAVKRQGNAMVDAAKLAPASYAKNAAVKGALRDALKTARVKAAGTVPVVVETDDGKIAAVFRKNKIEDVPGAYFLKVAPAKIEIFAKDDAGVFYAAQTLARMIETDGKIAVCEIADWPDVPYRGSVEGFYGRVWTHEARLSQIRFYGKYKMNAYIYGPKDDPYHKNRWRDPYPAEEAKRLKELADVARENCVDFIWAIHLGASFNKNDREAEYRRMEEKFESMHKLGVRAFAIFFDDFGDSDAEFHAEACNRAVAWLNKKGDCAPLVLCPHQYNRAWTSGNYLDILGQKLDKSVNVMWTGNSVCHDITAEGQDWINKRIGRKAYIWWNWPVVDYCSTALLLGRTYGLAKENKGKYSGFVSNPMDKPEASKIALFGVGDYCWNIDAFDSETSWKAGIRRLFPEYAEAMQTLADHSSDQGPNGHGYRREESVEFKPVVDEAAKEFDASGKFSPATAKKLIAEFERMQDAGKTLAEKVPEDNPELWLEIQCWSDTLGETGKFGEALVKSVMAGDAKKRAETFGKAAKSYADRERASERQREHAAEIGAPHRNPSKVAERVVMPFLMKVYREAWAEIAGKDSGGNAVASDLYRAFSNVPQLKNVRAEREKVYVRLVRILEQVKLEPGQFIGLSLPDGIPANYIHLTLDNAAAAKAGTVEVSTDGEKWTKQAMRVNGGNVETRLDPKKNIRFMRFVNRGNKTLTFRIEQFKFDVPEGAKANAKGTAFDGDPASYYTVKKAETFVSPGKAKNAIVLADVPAKNITKTQDGANLKVTVKAGKSGEANVFEIVWK
;
A
#
# COMPACT_ATOMS: atom_id res chain seq x y z
N MET A 1 10.63 -1.23 59.04
CA MET A 1 9.56 -2.26 58.96
C MET A 1 8.39 -1.65 58.20
N ASN A 2 7.99 -2.24 57.09
CA ASN A 2 6.63 -2.08 56.53
C ASN A 2 5.66 -2.84 57.47
N PRO A 3 4.33 -2.55 57.55
CA PRO A 3 3.47 -2.52 56.37
C PRO A 3 2.16 -1.67 56.37
N LEU A 4 1.72 -1.31 55.16
CA LEU A 4 0.37 -1.45 54.54
C LEU A 4 -0.88 -0.63 54.97
N ARG A 5 -1.50 -0.07 53.90
CA ARG A 5 -2.95 0.07 53.58
C ARG A 5 -3.79 1.17 54.26
N ASN A 6 -4.07 2.23 53.49
CA ASN A 6 -5.38 2.50 52.85
C ASN A 6 -5.55 4.02 52.65
N ASN A 7 -5.59 4.46 51.39
CA ASN A 7 -6.41 5.58 50.91
C ASN A 7 -6.23 5.70 49.39
N ALA A 8 -7.03 4.94 48.66
CA ALA A 8 -7.24 5.10 47.22
C ALA A 8 -8.72 5.46 47.01
N LEU A 9 -9.01 6.76 46.95
CA LEU A 9 -10.28 7.26 46.43
C LEU A 9 -10.00 8.54 45.64
N ARG A 10 -10.46 8.53 44.38
CA ARG A 10 -10.52 9.65 43.41
C ARG A 10 -9.22 9.98 42.68
N ILE A 11 -9.03 9.33 41.53
CA ILE A 11 -8.95 9.93 40.18
C ILE A 11 -8.98 8.72 39.22
N ALA A 12 -10.15 8.44 38.66
CA ALA A 12 -10.36 7.43 37.62
C ALA A 12 -11.30 8.05 36.58
N VAL A 13 -10.73 8.69 35.56
CA VAL A 13 -11.41 8.99 34.31
C VAL A 13 -10.35 8.88 33.21
N PHE A 14 -10.64 8.06 32.19
CA PHE A 14 -9.83 7.71 31.02
C PHE A 14 -8.62 6.80 31.27
N SER A 15 -8.87 5.49 31.34
CA SER A 15 -8.06 4.38 30.78
C SER A 15 -8.58 3.06 31.37
N LEU A 16 -9.76 2.63 30.91
CA LEU A 16 -10.33 1.29 31.13
C LEU A 16 -11.49 1.10 30.15
N LEU A 17 -11.16 0.98 28.87
CA LEU A 17 -11.89 0.09 27.96
C LEU A 17 -10.96 -1.10 27.77
N SER A 18 -10.87 -1.92 28.82
CA SER A 18 -10.58 -3.34 28.66
C SER A 18 -11.57 -3.89 27.65
N ALA A 19 -11.09 -4.69 26.68
CA ALA A 19 -11.89 -5.48 25.75
C ALA A 19 -13.16 -6.04 26.40
N VAL A 20 -14.26 -5.31 26.27
CA VAL A 20 -15.60 -5.84 26.44
C VAL A 20 -15.94 -6.33 25.04
N PRO A 21 -16.18 -7.63 24.80
CA PRO A 21 -16.93 -7.98 23.62
C PRO A 21 -18.26 -7.25 23.81
N CYS A 22 -18.48 -6.17 23.06
CA CYS A 22 -19.79 -5.54 22.97
C CYS A 22 -20.72 -6.60 22.40
N ALA A 23 -21.27 -7.42 23.28
CA ALA A 23 -22.30 -8.40 22.99
C ALA A 23 -23.60 -7.61 22.87
N PHE A 24 -23.73 -6.90 21.76
CA PHE A 24 -25.03 -6.50 21.28
C PHE A 24 -25.67 -7.72 20.60
N ALA A 25 -26.96 -7.89 20.84
CA ALA A 25 -27.83 -8.67 19.98
C ALA A 25 -27.55 -8.32 18.52
N GLY A 26 -27.48 -9.31 17.62
CA GLY A 26 -27.29 -9.04 16.19
C GLY A 26 -28.43 -8.20 15.63
N THR A 27 -28.23 -6.88 15.60
CA THR A 27 -29.20 -5.94 15.06
C THR A 27 -28.86 -5.66 13.60
N PRO A 28 -29.80 -5.87 12.67
CA PRO A 28 -29.51 -5.71 11.25
C PRO A 28 -29.11 -4.28 10.86
N GLU A 29 -29.57 -3.27 11.60
CA GLU A 29 -29.22 -1.87 11.39
C GLU A 29 -27.75 -1.57 11.71
N GLU A 30 -27.18 -2.16 12.77
CA GLU A 30 -25.84 -1.84 13.26
C GLU A 30 -24.81 -2.90 12.84
N ASP A 31 -25.21 -4.17 12.79
CA ASP A 31 -24.30 -5.31 12.77
C ASP A 31 -24.23 -6.08 11.45
N VAL A 32 -25.11 -5.80 10.50
CA VAL A 32 -25.07 -6.46 9.19
C VAL A 32 -24.29 -5.61 8.17
N TYR A 33 -23.39 -6.29 7.46
CA TYR A 33 -22.63 -5.76 6.34
C TYR A 33 -22.67 -6.73 5.15
N PRO A 34 -22.84 -6.26 3.91
CA PRO A 34 -23.21 -4.89 3.55
C PRO A 34 -24.51 -4.40 4.20
N LYS A 35 -24.64 -3.08 4.42
CA LYS A 35 -25.81 -2.47 5.06
C LYS A 35 -27.08 -2.72 4.25
N PRO A 36 -28.14 -3.32 4.83
CA PRO A 36 -29.37 -3.57 4.09
C PRO A 36 -30.06 -2.27 3.64
N GLN A 37 -30.82 -2.32 2.54
CA GLN A 37 -31.56 -1.17 2.00
C GLN A 37 -32.61 -0.62 2.97
N ALA A 38 -33.38 -1.52 3.59
CA ALA A 38 -34.35 -1.14 4.61
C ALA A 38 -34.51 -2.24 5.67
N VAL A 39 -34.59 -1.79 6.91
CA VAL A 39 -34.75 -2.65 8.08
C VAL A 39 -35.87 -2.10 8.95
N LYS A 40 -36.76 -2.98 9.40
CA LYS A 40 -37.84 -2.67 10.32
C LYS A 40 -37.81 -3.63 11.50
N ARG A 41 -37.28 -3.16 12.62
CA ARG A 41 -37.30 -3.89 13.89
C ARG A 41 -38.70 -3.96 14.49
N GLN A 42 -39.06 -5.12 15.03
CA GLN A 42 -40.36 -5.37 15.65
C GLN A 42 -40.17 -5.49 17.18
N GLY A 43 -39.96 -4.35 17.83
CA GLY A 43 -39.70 -4.26 19.26
C GLY A 43 -38.34 -4.87 19.67
N ASN A 44 -38.25 -5.30 20.94
CA ASN A 44 -37.01 -5.83 21.52
C ASN A 44 -36.97 -7.37 21.57
N ALA A 45 -37.90 -8.04 20.89
CA ALA A 45 -37.94 -9.50 20.84
C ALA A 45 -36.74 -10.05 20.06
N MET A 46 -36.24 -11.20 20.53
CA MET A 46 -35.05 -11.88 19.99
C MET A 46 -35.37 -13.35 19.71
N VAL A 47 -34.74 -13.89 18.68
CA VAL A 47 -34.73 -15.32 18.36
C VAL A 47 -33.36 -15.88 18.70
N ASP A 48 -33.34 -16.93 19.51
CA ASP A 48 -32.11 -17.69 19.81
C ASP A 48 -31.73 -18.52 18.58
N ALA A 49 -30.56 -18.26 18.01
CA ALA A 49 -30.10 -18.94 16.81
C ALA A 49 -29.97 -20.46 17.02
N ALA A 50 -29.72 -20.94 18.26
CA ALA A 50 -29.66 -22.37 18.57
C ALA A 50 -30.98 -23.10 18.31
N LYS A 51 -32.09 -22.37 18.27
CA LYS A 51 -33.43 -22.89 17.98
C LYS A 51 -33.75 -22.95 16.49
N LEU A 52 -32.87 -22.50 15.61
CA LEU A 52 -33.09 -22.63 14.17
C LEU A 52 -33.05 -24.11 13.75
N ALA A 53 -33.98 -24.49 12.89
CA ALA A 53 -33.93 -25.75 12.17
C ALA A 53 -33.08 -25.59 10.90
N PRO A 54 -32.51 -26.68 10.35
CA PRO A 54 -31.87 -26.64 9.04
C PRO A 54 -32.83 -26.08 7.98
N ALA A 55 -32.35 -25.14 7.17
CA ALA A 55 -33.19 -24.49 6.17
C ALA A 55 -33.69 -25.47 5.10
N SER A 56 -34.96 -25.33 4.71
CA SER A 56 -35.57 -26.11 3.63
C SER A 56 -35.45 -25.35 2.30
N TYR A 57 -34.40 -25.61 1.53
CA TYR A 57 -34.33 -25.18 0.12
C TYR A 57 -34.02 -26.37 -0.78
N ALA A 58 -34.92 -26.72 -1.69
CA ALA A 58 -34.79 -27.91 -2.54
C ALA A 58 -34.48 -27.60 -4.01
N LYS A 59 -34.67 -26.35 -4.46
CA LYS A 59 -34.51 -25.96 -5.87
C LYS A 59 -33.04 -25.99 -6.34
N ASN A 60 -32.09 -25.58 -5.49
CA ASN A 60 -30.66 -25.57 -5.83
C ASN A 60 -29.81 -26.14 -4.68
N ALA A 61 -29.11 -27.25 -4.95
CA ALA A 61 -28.29 -27.95 -3.97
C ALA A 61 -27.06 -27.16 -3.50
N ALA A 62 -26.44 -26.35 -4.37
CA ALA A 62 -25.30 -25.50 -4.00
C ALA A 62 -25.75 -24.38 -3.06
N VAL A 63 -26.84 -23.68 -3.40
CA VAL A 63 -27.43 -22.64 -2.54
C VAL A 63 -27.93 -23.22 -1.22
N LYS A 64 -28.52 -24.43 -1.23
CA LYS A 64 -28.89 -25.15 -0.01
C LYS A 64 -27.68 -25.45 0.88
N GLY A 65 -26.58 -25.91 0.28
CA GLY A 65 -25.32 -26.16 0.98
C GLY A 65 -24.77 -24.89 1.61
N ALA A 66 -24.68 -23.81 0.85
CA ALA A 66 -24.23 -22.51 1.32
C ALA A 66 -25.12 -21.91 2.41
N LEU A 67 -26.46 -21.96 2.25
CA LEU A 67 -27.42 -21.53 3.27
C LEU A 67 -27.25 -22.34 4.56
N ARG A 68 -27.03 -23.65 4.46
CA ARG A 68 -26.73 -24.51 5.62
C ARG A 68 -25.39 -24.14 6.26
N ASP A 69 -24.35 -23.91 5.46
CA ASP A 69 -22.99 -23.69 5.97
C ASP A 69 -22.83 -22.28 6.55
N ALA A 70 -23.49 -21.28 5.96
CA ALA A 70 -23.62 -19.93 6.53
C ALA A 70 -24.29 -19.95 7.91
N LEU A 71 -25.29 -20.82 8.13
CA LEU A 71 -25.93 -20.97 9.44
C LEU A 71 -25.11 -21.81 10.44
N LYS A 72 -24.28 -22.75 9.97
CA LYS A 72 -23.42 -23.59 10.83
C LYS A 72 -22.16 -22.88 11.33
N THR A 73 -21.55 -22.04 10.50
CA THR A 73 -20.26 -21.39 10.77
C THR A 73 -20.33 -20.38 11.93
N ALA A 74 -21.51 -19.91 12.30
CA ALA A 74 -21.72 -19.00 13.43
C ALA A 74 -21.67 -19.68 14.83
N ARG A 75 -21.04 -20.86 14.96
CA ARG A 75 -20.84 -21.63 16.21
C ARG A 75 -22.13 -22.10 16.91
N VAL A 76 -23.24 -22.11 16.19
CA VAL A 76 -24.54 -22.49 16.72
C VAL A 76 -24.93 -23.87 16.20
N LYS A 77 -25.18 -24.83 17.12
CA LYS A 77 -25.75 -26.14 16.76
C LYS A 77 -27.26 -25.97 16.54
N ALA A 78 -27.65 -25.71 15.30
CA ALA A 78 -29.06 -25.70 14.88
C ALA A 78 -29.73 -27.05 15.19
N ALA A 79 -30.53 -27.10 16.25
CA ALA A 79 -31.18 -28.33 16.74
C ALA A 79 -32.71 -28.16 16.86
N GLY A 80 -33.25 -27.03 16.38
CA GLY A 80 -34.45 -26.47 16.99
C GLY A 80 -35.74 -26.46 16.16
N THR A 81 -36.72 -25.79 16.76
CA THR A 81 -38.15 -25.76 16.41
C THR A 81 -38.53 -24.61 15.49
N VAL A 82 -37.61 -23.68 15.19
CA VAL A 82 -37.88 -22.48 14.38
C VAL A 82 -37.44 -22.75 12.94
N PRO A 83 -38.36 -23.01 11.99
CA PRO A 83 -37.98 -23.31 10.62
C PRO A 83 -37.50 -22.06 9.87
N VAL A 84 -36.50 -22.25 9.02
CA VAL A 84 -36.08 -21.27 7.99
C VAL A 84 -36.67 -21.71 6.65
N VAL A 85 -37.66 -20.97 6.17
CA VAL A 85 -38.47 -21.31 5.00
C VAL A 85 -38.18 -20.35 3.86
N VAL A 86 -37.93 -20.90 2.67
CA VAL A 86 -37.78 -20.13 1.43
C VAL A 86 -39.08 -20.26 0.64
N GLU A 87 -39.75 -19.14 0.36
CA GLU A 87 -40.92 -19.12 -0.52
C GLU A 87 -40.49 -19.33 -1.98
N THR A 88 -41.28 -20.10 -2.72
CA THR A 88 -40.96 -20.53 -4.08
C THR A 88 -41.99 -20.14 -5.12
N ASP A 89 -43.12 -19.57 -4.69
CA ASP A 89 -44.19 -19.05 -5.54
C ASP A 89 -43.89 -17.60 -5.99
N ASP A 90 -43.69 -17.41 -7.29
CA ASP A 90 -43.31 -16.13 -7.88
C ASP A 90 -44.38 -15.05 -7.68
N GLY A 91 -45.66 -15.43 -7.63
CA GLY A 91 -46.78 -14.50 -7.39
C GLY A 91 -46.74 -13.90 -5.99
N LYS A 92 -46.46 -14.72 -4.98
CA LYS A 92 -46.28 -14.27 -3.59
C LYS A 92 -45.01 -13.45 -3.43
N ILE A 93 -43.90 -13.87 -4.03
CA ILE A 93 -42.63 -13.11 -4.00
C ILE A 93 -42.86 -11.71 -4.56
N ALA A 94 -43.47 -11.60 -5.75
CA ALA A 94 -43.77 -10.32 -6.39
C ALA A 94 -44.73 -9.45 -5.54
N ALA A 95 -45.71 -10.05 -4.86
CA ALA A 95 -46.61 -9.33 -3.96
C ALA A 95 -45.86 -8.76 -2.73
N VAL A 96 -44.96 -9.53 -2.12
CA VAL A 96 -44.11 -9.08 -1.01
C VAL A 96 -43.16 -7.96 -1.46
N PHE A 97 -42.57 -8.08 -2.65
CA PHE A 97 -41.66 -7.07 -3.20
C PHE A 97 -42.39 -5.74 -3.42
N ARG A 98 -43.57 -5.76 -4.06
CA ARG A 98 -44.39 -4.56 -4.25
C ARG A 98 -44.80 -3.91 -2.92
N LYS A 99 -45.24 -4.71 -1.94
CA LYS A 99 -45.66 -4.21 -0.63
C LYS A 99 -44.52 -3.49 0.11
N ASN A 100 -43.31 -4.02 0.02
CA ASN A 100 -42.14 -3.53 0.76
C ASN A 100 -41.23 -2.63 -0.09
N LYS A 101 -41.64 -2.27 -1.31
CA LYS A 101 -40.88 -1.40 -2.24
C LYS A 101 -39.47 -1.93 -2.54
N ILE A 102 -39.34 -3.24 -2.69
CA ILE A 102 -38.08 -3.89 -3.09
C ILE A 102 -37.90 -3.73 -4.59
N GLU A 103 -36.71 -3.31 -5.02
CA GLU A 103 -36.35 -3.32 -6.44
C GLU A 103 -36.23 -4.78 -6.92
N ASP A 104 -36.96 -5.12 -7.98
CA ASP A 104 -37.02 -6.47 -8.51
C ASP A 104 -35.81 -6.77 -9.43
N VAL A 105 -34.62 -6.79 -8.83
CA VAL A 105 -33.32 -7.00 -9.48
C VAL A 105 -32.66 -8.31 -9.02
N PRO A 106 -31.71 -8.88 -9.79
CA PRO A 106 -30.99 -10.09 -9.38
C PRO A 106 -30.36 -9.95 -8.00
N GLY A 107 -30.47 -10.98 -7.16
CA GLY A 107 -30.00 -10.96 -5.77
C GLY A 107 -30.90 -10.25 -4.76
N ALA A 108 -32.03 -9.65 -5.16
CA ALA A 108 -32.96 -9.02 -4.23
C ALA A 108 -33.69 -10.04 -3.34
N TYR A 109 -33.97 -9.66 -2.09
CA TYR A 109 -34.70 -10.50 -1.14
C TYR A 109 -35.46 -9.69 -0.06
N PHE A 110 -36.47 -10.35 0.51
CA PHE A 110 -37.12 -9.97 1.76
C PHE A 110 -36.88 -11.06 2.80
N LEU A 111 -36.33 -10.68 3.95
CA LEU A 111 -36.10 -11.57 5.09
C LEU A 111 -36.99 -11.15 6.26
N LYS A 112 -37.83 -12.06 6.74
CA LYS A 112 -38.68 -11.85 7.90
C LYS A 112 -38.25 -12.79 9.02
N VAL A 113 -37.77 -12.21 10.12
CA VAL A 113 -37.40 -12.94 11.34
C VAL A 113 -38.53 -12.82 12.34
N ALA A 114 -39.14 -13.94 12.72
CA ALA A 114 -40.17 -14.01 13.76
C ALA A 114 -39.87 -15.15 14.75
N PRO A 115 -40.37 -15.08 16.01
CA PRO A 115 -40.12 -16.12 17.00
C PRO A 115 -40.56 -17.52 16.58
N ALA A 116 -41.61 -17.62 15.74
CA ALA A 116 -42.15 -18.89 15.29
C ALA A 116 -41.46 -19.44 14.03
N LYS A 117 -40.94 -18.60 13.14
CA LYS A 117 -40.28 -18.99 11.88
C LYS A 117 -39.49 -17.82 11.28
N ILE A 118 -38.52 -18.16 10.44
CA ILE A 118 -37.84 -17.22 9.54
C ILE A 118 -38.30 -17.48 8.10
N GLU A 119 -38.66 -16.43 7.38
CA GLU A 119 -39.16 -16.51 6.00
C GLU A 119 -38.26 -15.71 5.06
N ILE A 120 -37.89 -16.31 3.93
CA ILE A 120 -37.10 -15.70 2.85
C ILE A 120 -37.96 -15.68 1.58
N PHE A 121 -38.12 -14.50 1.00
CA PHE A 121 -38.69 -14.30 -0.34
C PHE A 121 -37.59 -13.70 -1.20
N ALA A 122 -37.17 -14.36 -2.27
CA ALA A 122 -36.01 -13.94 -3.06
C ALA A 122 -36.33 -13.97 -4.55
N LYS A 123 -35.71 -13.05 -5.31
CA LYS A 123 -35.85 -12.99 -6.78
C LYS A 123 -35.30 -14.25 -7.45
N ASP A 124 -34.15 -14.70 -6.98
CA ASP A 124 -33.38 -15.79 -7.57
C ASP A 124 -32.54 -16.52 -6.51
N ASP A 125 -31.78 -17.51 -6.95
CA ASP A 125 -30.86 -18.30 -6.14
C ASP A 125 -29.82 -17.42 -5.41
N ALA A 126 -29.36 -16.33 -6.06
CA ALA A 126 -28.42 -15.39 -5.44
C ALA A 126 -29.09 -14.62 -4.29
N GLY A 127 -30.37 -14.24 -4.43
CA GLY A 127 -31.13 -13.58 -3.38
C GLY A 127 -31.34 -14.48 -2.16
N VAL A 128 -31.56 -15.78 -2.36
CA VAL A 128 -31.61 -16.77 -1.27
C VAL A 128 -30.25 -16.86 -0.56
N PHE A 129 -29.16 -16.92 -1.33
CA PHE A 129 -27.81 -16.94 -0.78
C PHE A 129 -27.49 -15.66 0.01
N TYR A 130 -27.84 -14.48 -0.51
CA TYR A 130 -27.59 -13.21 0.18
C TYR A 130 -28.43 -13.02 1.44
N ALA A 131 -29.69 -13.48 1.45
CA ALA A 131 -30.50 -13.54 2.66
C ALA A 131 -29.84 -14.43 3.74
N ALA A 132 -29.25 -15.56 3.33
CA ALA A 132 -28.49 -16.44 4.20
C ALA A 132 -27.27 -15.72 4.83
N GLN A 133 -26.52 -14.96 4.02
CA GLN A 133 -25.36 -14.21 4.50
C GLN A 133 -25.77 -13.13 5.51
N THR A 134 -26.87 -12.43 5.27
CA THR A 134 -27.43 -11.47 6.25
C THR A 134 -27.76 -12.16 7.57
N LEU A 135 -28.47 -13.28 7.52
CA LEU A 135 -28.81 -14.05 8.71
C LEU A 135 -27.54 -14.54 9.45
N ALA A 136 -26.53 -15.03 8.72
CA ALA A 136 -25.26 -15.44 9.30
C ALA A 136 -24.53 -14.30 10.03
N ARG A 137 -24.51 -13.08 9.46
CA ARG A 137 -23.91 -11.91 10.12
C ARG A 137 -24.65 -11.50 11.39
N MET A 138 -25.97 -11.63 11.42
CA MET A 138 -26.76 -11.40 12.64
C MET A 138 -26.37 -12.43 13.72
N ILE A 139 -26.15 -13.70 13.36
CA ILE A 139 -25.79 -14.76 14.32
C ILE A 139 -24.35 -14.60 14.87
N GLU A 140 -23.39 -14.19 14.04
CA GLU A 140 -21.96 -14.05 14.40
C GLU A 140 -21.67 -13.11 15.58
N THR A 141 -22.65 -12.29 15.99
CA THR A 141 -22.53 -11.35 17.12
C THR A 141 -22.57 -12.05 18.48
N ASP A 142 -23.75 -12.41 18.97
CA ASP A 142 -23.99 -13.06 20.26
C ASP A 142 -24.87 -14.32 20.18
N GLY A 143 -25.17 -14.78 18.95
CA GLY A 143 -26.08 -15.89 18.69
C GLY A 143 -27.57 -15.56 18.86
N LYS A 144 -27.94 -14.28 19.06
CA LYS A 144 -29.33 -13.82 19.13
C LYS A 144 -29.66 -12.91 17.96
N ILE A 145 -30.78 -13.18 17.32
CA ILE A 145 -31.23 -12.50 16.11
C ILE A 145 -32.42 -11.61 16.46
N ALA A 146 -32.35 -10.31 16.16
CA ALA A 146 -33.47 -9.41 16.40
C ALA A 146 -34.69 -9.79 15.53
N VAL A 147 -35.90 -9.73 16.10
CA VAL A 147 -37.14 -9.88 15.32
C VAL A 147 -37.30 -8.64 14.44
N CYS A 148 -37.27 -8.85 13.13
CA CYS A 148 -37.24 -7.78 12.14
C CYS A 148 -37.81 -8.21 10.79
N GLU A 149 -38.07 -7.23 9.95
CA GLU A 149 -38.28 -7.37 8.51
C GLU A 149 -37.16 -6.62 7.79
N ILE A 150 -36.53 -7.25 6.81
CA ILE A 150 -35.44 -6.69 6.00
C ILE A 150 -35.86 -6.76 4.54
N ALA A 151 -35.87 -5.62 3.87
CA ALA A 151 -36.09 -5.49 2.43
C ALA A 151 -34.76 -5.05 1.83
N ASP A 152 -34.19 -5.84 0.91
CA ASP A 152 -32.79 -5.66 0.52
C ASP A 152 -32.49 -6.06 -0.93
N TRP A 153 -31.58 -5.32 -1.56
CA TRP A 153 -31.14 -5.48 -2.95
C TRP A 153 -29.83 -4.70 -3.18
N PRO A 154 -29.00 -5.07 -4.17
CA PRO A 154 -27.80 -4.33 -4.51
C PRO A 154 -28.07 -3.08 -5.36
N ASP A 155 -27.42 -1.97 -5.05
CA ASP A 155 -27.40 -0.76 -5.89
C ASP A 155 -26.54 -0.90 -7.16
N VAL A 156 -25.54 -1.79 -7.13
CA VAL A 156 -24.61 -2.06 -8.25
C VAL A 156 -24.72 -3.52 -8.71
N PRO A 157 -24.99 -3.79 -10.01
CA PRO A 157 -25.23 -5.15 -10.50
C PRO A 157 -24.04 -6.13 -10.37
N TYR A 158 -22.83 -5.69 -10.74
CA TYR A 158 -21.60 -6.48 -10.59
C TYR A 158 -20.65 -5.81 -9.60
N ARG A 159 -20.18 -6.55 -8.60
CA ARG A 159 -19.47 -6.01 -7.43
C ARG A 159 -18.34 -6.96 -7.05
N GLY A 160 -17.12 -6.47 -6.92
CA GLY A 160 -16.05 -7.28 -6.33
C GLY A 160 -14.65 -6.82 -6.67
N SER A 161 -13.83 -7.71 -7.24
CA SER A 161 -12.40 -7.50 -7.40
C SER A 161 -11.88 -7.91 -8.77
N VAL A 162 -10.85 -7.22 -9.24
CA VAL A 162 -10.05 -7.61 -10.40
C VAL A 162 -8.61 -7.88 -9.94
N GLU A 163 -8.14 -9.12 -10.06
CA GLU A 163 -6.71 -9.44 -9.86
C GLU A 163 -5.94 -8.97 -11.11
N GLY A 164 -5.72 -7.66 -11.20
CA GLY A 164 -5.21 -6.99 -12.40
C GLY A 164 -3.92 -6.20 -12.20
N PHE A 165 -3.30 -6.31 -11.02
CA PHE A 165 -2.03 -5.66 -10.65
C PHE A 165 -0.82 -6.33 -11.29
N TYR A 166 0.29 -5.58 -11.34
CA TYR A 166 1.62 -6.11 -11.66
C TYR A 166 2.29 -6.64 -10.39
N GLY A 167 2.95 -7.80 -10.47
CA GLY A 167 3.68 -8.32 -9.31
C GLY A 167 3.52 -9.82 -9.07
N ARG A 168 3.78 -10.23 -7.82
CA ARG A 168 3.58 -11.63 -7.41
C ARG A 168 2.10 -11.99 -7.52
N VAL A 169 1.78 -12.91 -8.43
CA VAL A 169 0.41 -13.45 -8.55
C VAL A 169 -0.02 -14.14 -7.26
N TRP A 170 -1.31 -14.10 -6.97
CA TRP A 170 -1.83 -14.74 -5.76
C TRP A 170 -1.66 -16.26 -5.80
N THR A 171 -1.47 -16.85 -4.61
CA THR A 171 -1.51 -18.30 -4.46
C THR A 171 -2.93 -18.82 -4.70
N HIS A 172 -3.04 -20.11 -5.03
CA HIS A 172 -4.34 -20.74 -5.24
C HIS A 172 -5.23 -20.68 -3.98
N GLU A 173 -4.66 -20.95 -2.80
CA GLU A 173 -5.38 -20.87 -1.53
C GLU A 173 -5.85 -19.46 -1.20
N ALA A 174 -5.03 -18.45 -1.50
CA ALA A 174 -5.45 -17.06 -1.36
C ALA A 174 -6.65 -16.73 -2.26
N ARG A 175 -6.68 -17.20 -3.51
CA ARG A 175 -7.82 -16.99 -4.41
C ARG A 175 -9.08 -17.68 -3.89
N LEU A 176 -8.98 -18.90 -3.37
CA LEU A 176 -10.09 -19.59 -2.73
C LEU A 176 -10.61 -18.83 -1.49
N SER A 177 -9.69 -18.32 -0.66
CA SER A 177 -9.99 -17.46 0.50
C SER A 177 -10.75 -16.18 0.09
N GLN A 178 -10.29 -15.52 -0.98
CA GLN A 178 -10.92 -14.33 -1.56
C GLN A 178 -12.33 -14.60 -2.09
N ILE A 179 -12.53 -15.66 -2.87
CA ILE A 179 -13.85 -16.01 -3.42
C ILE A 179 -14.88 -16.24 -2.31
N ARG A 180 -14.50 -16.96 -1.25
CA ARG A 180 -15.36 -17.15 -0.07
C ARG A 180 -15.66 -15.84 0.64
N PHE A 181 -14.66 -14.96 0.77
CA PHE A 181 -14.85 -13.62 1.31
C PHE A 181 -15.83 -12.78 0.45
N TYR A 182 -15.74 -12.87 -0.88
CA TYR A 182 -16.65 -12.17 -1.79
C TYR A 182 -18.10 -12.61 -1.57
N GLY A 183 -18.38 -13.91 -1.58
CA GLY A 183 -19.71 -14.43 -1.28
C GLY A 183 -20.21 -14.01 0.11
N LYS A 184 -19.35 -14.11 1.13
CA LYS A 184 -19.67 -13.71 2.52
C LYS A 184 -20.18 -12.26 2.62
N TYR A 185 -19.64 -11.35 1.82
CA TYR A 185 -20.00 -9.93 1.79
C TYR A 185 -20.73 -9.51 0.51
N LYS A 186 -21.43 -10.45 -0.12
CA LYS A 186 -22.35 -10.24 -1.25
C LYS A 186 -21.70 -9.56 -2.48
N MET A 187 -20.39 -9.71 -2.66
CA MET A 187 -19.71 -9.44 -3.92
C MET A 187 -19.92 -10.64 -4.86
N ASN A 188 -20.12 -10.38 -6.15
CA ASN A 188 -20.47 -11.38 -7.15
C ASN A 188 -19.56 -11.37 -8.38
N ALA A 189 -18.48 -10.59 -8.41
CA ALA A 189 -17.57 -10.53 -9.55
C ALA A 189 -16.12 -10.68 -9.09
N TYR A 190 -15.43 -11.69 -9.62
CA TYR A 190 -13.99 -11.85 -9.49
C TYR A 190 -13.37 -12.01 -10.88
N ILE A 191 -12.65 -10.97 -11.32
CA ILE A 191 -11.96 -10.97 -12.59
C ILE A 191 -10.54 -11.50 -12.40
N TYR A 192 -10.28 -12.65 -13.01
CA TYR A 192 -8.95 -13.25 -13.13
C TYR A 192 -8.25 -12.63 -14.34
N GLY A 193 -7.30 -11.71 -14.11
CA GLY A 193 -6.43 -11.17 -15.16
C GLY A 193 -5.03 -10.80 -14.67
N PRO A 194 -4.31 -11.70 -13.98
CA PRO A 194 -3.00 -11.37 -13.42
C PRO A 194 -2.04 -11.05 -14.58
N LYS A 195 -1.39 -9.89 -14.55
CA LYS A 195 -0.57 -9.40 -15.67
C LYS A 195 0.63 -10.28 -15.99
N ASP A 196 1.10 -11.03 -15.00
CA ASP A 196 2.24 -11.93 -15.08
C ASP A 196 1.85 -13.39 -15.37
N ASP A 197 0.55 -13.71 -15.56
CA ASP A 197 0.13 -15.03 -16.08
C ASP A 197 0.36 -15.11 -17.60
N PRO A 198 1.27 -15.98 -18.09
CA PRO A 198 1.55 -16.07 -19.51
C PRO A 198 0.35 -16.57 -20.32
N TYR A 199 -0.53 -17.41 -19.78
CA TYR A 199 -1.69 -17.99 -20.48
C TYR A 199 -2.89 -17.04 -20.54
N HIS A 200 -2.86 -15.96 -19.78
CA HIS A 200 -3.75 -14.81 -19.91
C HIS A 200 -3.23 -13.83 -20.99
N LYS A 201 -1.90 -13.64 -21.05
CA LYS A 201 -1.23 -12.63 -21.87
C LYS A 201 -0.43 -13.20 -23.04
N ASN A 202 0.88 -13.43 -22.92
CA ASN A 202 1.75 -13.65 -24.10
C ASN A 202 1.52 -15.01 -24.80
N ARG A 203 1.06 -16.02 -24.05
CA ARG A 203 0.72 -17.37 -24.52
C ARG A 203 -0.80 -17.62 -24.47
N TRP A 204 -1.60 -16.58 -24.69
CA TRP A 204 -3.07 -16.69 -24.58
C TRP A 204 -3.69 -17.77 -25.46
N ARG A 205 -3.05 -18.11 -26.59
CA ARG A 205 -3.47 -19.16 -27.53
C ARG A 205 -3.38 -20.57 -26.94
N ASP A 206 -2.46 -20.78 -25.99
CA ASP A 206 -2.18 -22.10 -25.45
C ASP A 206 -3.19 -22.44 -24.35
N PRO A 207 -3.63 -23.71 -24.24
CA PRO A 207 -4.39 -24.15 -23.09
C PRO A 207 -3.52 -24.08 -21.83
N TYR A 208 -4.16 -23.92 -20.67
CA TYR A 208 -3.46 -24.08 -19.39
C TYR A 208 -2.94 -25.52 -19.26
N PRO A 209 -1.76 -25.74 -18.64
CA PRO A 209 -1.31 -27.07 -18.30
C PRO A 209 -2.27 -27.73 -17.30
N ALA A 210 -2.22 -29.06 -17.20
CA ALA A 210 -3.25 -29.85 -16.52
C ALA A 210 -3.46 -29.46 -15.04
N GLU A 211 -2.39 -29.18 -14.31
CA GLU A 211 -2.47 -28.80 -12.89
C GLU A 211 -3.06 -27.40 -12.69
N GLU A 212 -2.66 -26.42 -13.51
CA GLU A 212 -3.25 -25.09 -13.51
C GLU A 212 -4.71 -25.14 -13.95
N ALA A 213 -5.05 -25.96 -14.94
CA ALA A 213 -6.43 -26.16 -15.39
C ALA A 213 -7.31 -26.77 -14.28
N LYS A 214 -6.78 -27.72 -13.50
CA LYS A 214 -7.47 -28.27 -12.32
C LYS A 214 -7.71 -27.20 -11.26
N ARG A 215 -6.71 -26.36 -10.99
CA ARG A 215 -6.86 -25.22 -10.06
C ARG A 215 -7.90 -24.21 -10.55
N LEU A 216 -7.89 -23.85 -11.82
CA LEU A 216 -8.90 -22.96 -12.42
C LEU A 216 -10.31 -23.55 -12.35
N LYS A 217 -10.46 -24.86 -12.57
CA LYS A 217 -11.73 -25.56 -12.37
C LYS A 217 -12.22 -25.45 -10.93
N GLU A 218 -11.34 -25.67 -9.96
CA GLU A 218 -11.67 -25.54 -8.54
C GLU A 218 -12.09 -24.10 -8.18
N LEU A 219 -11.38 -23.08 -8.71
CA LEU A 219 -11.79 -21.68 -8.54
C LEU A 219 -13.19 -21.42 -9.11
N ALA A 220 -13.49 -21.94 -10.30
CA ALA A 220 -14.82 -21.78 -10.91
C ALA A 220 -15.92 -22.51 -10.11
N ASP A 221 -15.63 -23.69 -9.57
CA ASP A 221 -16.56 -24.43 -8.72
C ASP A 221 -16.85 -23.70 -7.40
N VAL A 222 -15.80 -23.24 -6.70
CA VAL A 222 -15.94 -22.49 -5.44
C VAL A 222 -16.60 -21.13 -5.67
N ALA A 223 -16.34 -20.47 -6.81
CA ALA A 223 -17.02 -19.22 -7.17
C ALA A 223 -18.53 -19.44 -7.34
N ARG A 224 -18.93 -20.48 -8.05
CA ARG A 224 -20.35 -20.87 -8.20
C ARG A 224 -21.02 -21.17 -6.87
N GLU A 225 -20.34 -21.87 -5.96
CA GLU A 225 -20.83 -22.16 -4.60
C GLU A 225 -21.02 -20.91 -3.74
N ASN A 226 -20.33 -19.82 -4.06
CA ASN A 226 -20.38 -18.55 -3.33
C ASN A 226 -21.16 -17.44 -4.07
N CYS A 227 -21.91 -17.79 -5.13
CA CYS A 227 -22.62 -16.84 -6.00
C CYS A 227 -21.69 -15.71 -6.53
N VAL A 228 -20.48 -16.09 -6.93
CA VAL A 228 -19.47 -15.24 -7.56
C VAL A 228 -19.26 -15.68 -9.00
N ASP A 229 -19.32 -14.74 -9.92
CA ASP A 229 -18.88 -14.93 -11.30
C ASP A 229 -17.36 -14.94 -11.32
N PHE A 230 -16.78 -16.12 -11.59
CA PHE A 230 -15.38 -16.25 -11.97
C PHE A 230 -15.22 -15.80 -13.42
N ILE A 231 -14.76 -14.56 -13.61
CA ILE A 231 -14.61 -13.91 -14.90
C ILE A 231 -13.17 -14.12 -15.39
N TRP A 232 -12.97 -15.00 -16.36
CA TRP A 232 -11.64 -15.21 -16.93
C TRP A 232 -11.36 -14.18 -18.02
N ALA A 233 -10.32 -13.37 -17.82
CA ALA A 233 -9.90 -12.38 -18.81
C ALA A 233 -8.89 -12.99 -19.80
N ILE A 234 -8.92 -12.53 -21.04
CA ILE A 234 -7.85 -12.70 -22.03
C ILE A 234 -7.27 -11.33 -22.40
N HIS A 235 -5.95 -11.23 -22.54
CA HIS A 235 -5.30 -9.98 -22.92
C HIS A 235 -4.81 -10.03 -24.38
N LEU A 236 -5.61 -9.48 -25.30
CA LEU A 236 -5.35 -9.51 -26.75
C LEU A 236 -4.48 -8.34 -27.22
N GLY A 237 -3.36 -8.14 -26.53
CA GLY A 237 -2.44 -7.02 -26.73
C GLY A 237 -1.46 -7.24 -27.89
N ALA A 238 -0.21 -6.80 -27.69
CA ALA A 238 0.84 -6.78 -28.72
C ALA A 238 1.13 -8.14 -29.41
N SER A 239 0.73 -9.27 -28.83
CA SER A 239 0.93 -10.59 -29.43
C SER A 239 -0.13 -10.97 -30.47
N PHE A 240 -1.20 -10.19 -30.66
CA PHE A 240 -2.26 -10.47 -31.63
C PHE A 240 -1.80 -10.22 -33.07
N ASN A 241 -1.94 -11.22 -33.95
CA ASN A 241 -1.53 -11.09 -35.35
C ASN A 241 -2.64 -10.42 -36.19
N LYS A 242 -2.57 -9.09 -36.32
CA LYS A 242 -3.55 -8.31 -37.11
C LYS A 242 -3.58 -8.65 -38.61
N ASN A 243 -2.56 -9.31 -39.15
CA ASN A 243 -2.54 -9.71 -40.55
C ASN A 243 -3.32 -11.02 -40.81
N ASP A 244 -3.67 -11.76 -39.76
CA ASP A 244 -4.44 -13.00 -39.84
C ASP A 244 -5.54 -13.03 -38.77
N ARG A 245 -6.40 -12.00 -38.79
CA ARG A 245 -7.44 -11.76 -37.77
C ARG A 245 -8.38 -12.96 -37.60
N GLU A 246 -8.82 -13.58 -38.69
CA GLU A 246 -9.77 -14.69 -38.60
C GLU A 246 -9.17 -15.93 -37.93
N ALA A 247 -7.89 -16.25 -38.17
CA ALA A 247 -7.25 -17.35 -37.44
C ALA A 247 -7.10 -17.01 -35.95
N GLU A 248 -6.81 -15.76 -35.62
CA GLU A 248 -6.68 -15.30 -34.24
C GLU A 248 -8.01 -15.31 -33.49
N TYR A 249 -9.11 -14.90 -34.14
CA TYR A 249 -10.46 -15.00 -33.58
C TYR A 249 -10.86 -16.46 -33.32
N ARG A 250 -10.55 -17.39 -34.23
CA ARG A 250 -10.76 -18.83 -33.97
C ARG A 250 -9.99 -19.32 -32.75
N ARG A 251 -8.73 -18.93 -32.60
CA ARG A 251 -7.91 -19.29 -31.42
C ARG A 251 -8.47 -18.69 -30.13
N MET A 252 -9.00 -17.47 -30.18
CA MET A 252 -9.67 -16.84 -29.04
C MET A 252 -10.90 -17.65 -28.62
N GLU A 253 -11.75 -18.02 -29.59
CA GLU A 253 -12.93 -18.87 -29.35
C GLU A 253 -12.55 -20.26 -28.81
N GLU A 254 -11.49 -20.89 -29.35
CA GLU A 254 -10.93 -22.16 -28.84
C GLU A 254 -10.43 -22.04 -27.40
N LYS A 255 -9.76 -20.93 -27.07
CA LYS A 255 -9.32 -20.66 -25.70
C LYS A 255 -10.53 -20.48 -24.77
N PHE A 256 -11.53 -19.70 -25.17
CA PHE A 256 -12.77 -19.55 -24.40
C PHE A 256 -13.50 -20.88 -24.21
N GLU A 257 -13.56 -21.72 -25.24
CA GLU A 257 -14.09 -23.08 -25.16
C GLU A 257 -13.36 -23.92 -24.12
N SER A 258 -12.02 -23.85 -24.09
CA SER A 258 -11.23 -24.60 -23.10
C SER A 258 -11.55 -24.17 -21.67
N MET A 259 -11.74 -22.86 -21.43
CA MET A 259 -12.11 -22.33 -20.13
C MET A 259 -13.56 -22.65 -19.76
N HIS A 260 -14.49 -22.63 -20.72
CA HIS A 260 -15.89 -23.04 -20.50
C HIS A 260 -15.99 -24.49 -20.05
N LYS A 261 -15.18 -25.38 -20.64
CA LYS A 261 -15.06 -26.79 -20.20
C LYS A 261 -14.54 -26.95 -18.77
N LEU A 262 -13.77 -25.98 -18.26
CA LEU A 262 -13.35 -25.92 -16.84
C LEU A 262 -14.44 -25.35 -15.92
N GLY A 263 -15.61 -24.97 -16.44
CA GLY A 263 -16.72 -24.43 -15.65
C GLY A 263 -16.81 -22.91 -15.62
N VAL A 264 -15.94 -22.19 -16.35
CA VAL A 264 -16.02 -20.72 -16.48
C VAL A 264 -17.27 -20.33 -17.27
N ARG A 265 -18.01 -19.34 -16.77
CA ARG A 265 -19.24 -18.82 -17.40
C ARG A 265 -19.25 -17.31 -17.59
N ALA A 266 -18.18 -16.62 -17.22
CA ALA A 266 -18.03 -15.20 -17.47
C ALA A 266 -16.64 -14.92 -18.05
N PHE A 267 -16.56 -14.00 -19.01
CA PHE A 267 -15.36 -13.76 -19.80
C PHE A 267 -15.08 -12.27 -19.93
N ALA A 268 -13.80 -11.92 -20.06
CA ALA A 268 -13.37 -10.57 -20.33
C ALA A 268 -12.29 -10.50 -21.42
N ILE A 269 -12.23 -9.38 -22.14
CA ILE A 269 -11.14 -9.06 -23.06
C ILE A 269 -10.47 -7.77 -22.61
N PHE A 270 -9.16 -7.84 -22.39
CA PHE A 270 -8.35 -6.74 -21.91
C PHE A 270 -7.48 -6.17 -23.02
N PHE A 271 -7.51 -4.84 -23.12
CA PHE A 271 -6.67 -4.08 -24.02
C PHE A 271 -5.84 -2.96 -23.36
N ASP A 272 -5.65 -3.01 -22.05
CA ASP A 272 -4.80 -2.08 -21.31
C ASP A 272 -3.29 -2.25 -21.63
N ASP A 273 -2.52 -1.19 -21.42
CA ASP A 273 -1.04 -1.19 -21.37
C ASP A 273 -0.30 -1.79 -22.59
N PHE A 274 -0.84 -1.62 -23.80
CA PHE A 274 -0.12 -1.88 -25.06
C PHE A 274 -0.31 -0.76 -26.08
N GLY A 275 0.65 -0.51 -26.97
CA GLY A 275 0.73 0.76 -27.74
C GLY A 275 -0.24 1.00 -28.91
N ASP A 276 -1.36 0.31 -29.06
CA ASP A 276 -2.25 0.47 -30.23
C ASP A 276 -3.72 0.76 -29.85
N SER A 277 -4.23 1.93 -30.27
CA SER A 277 -5.57 2.45 -29.98
C SER A 277 -6.58 2.16 -31.11
N ASP A 278 -6.63 0.92 -31.61
CA ASP A 278 -7.52 0.54 -32.72
C ASP A 278 -8.94 0.18 -32.21
N ALA A 279 -9.80 1.19 -32.05
CA ALA A 279 -11.16 1.01 -31.54
C ALA A 279 -12.02 0.06 -32.38
N GLU A 280 -11.81 0.03 -33.70
CA GLU A 280 -12.53 -0.83 -34.64
C GLU A 280 -12.21 -2.29 -34.39
N PHE A 281 -10.92 -2.61 -34.32
CA PHE A 281 -10.45 -3.95 -33.96
C PHE A 281 -10.96 -4.38 -32.59
N HIS A 282 -10.90 -3.51 -31.58
CA HIS A 282 -11.36 -3.86 -30.24
C HIS A 282 -12.87 -4.18 -30.22
N ALA A 283 -13.68 -3.38 -30.92
CA ALA A 283 -15.11 -3.64 -31.06
C ALA A 283 -15.37 -4.95 -31.84
N GLU A 284 -14.65 -5.19 -32.93
CA GLU A 284 -14.75 -6.42 -33.73
C GLU A 284 -14.46 -7.67 -32.89
N ALA A 285 -13.32 -7.71 -32.18
CA ALA A 285 -12.94 -8.83 -31.32
C ALA A 285 -13.98 -9.10 -30.23
N CYS A 286 -14.50 -8.05 -29.59
CA CYS A 286 -15.53 -8.19 -28.57
C CYS A 286 -16.86 -8.67 -29.14
N ASN A 287 -17.28 -8.17 -30.30
CA ASN A 287 -18.53 -8.60 -30.94
C ASN A 287 -18.45 -10.07 -31.40
N ARG A 288 -17.27 -10.54 -31.83
CA ARG A 288 -17.01 -11.97 -32.09
C ARG A 288 -17.17 -12.81 -30.81
N ALA A 289 -16.56 -12.37 -29.71
CA ALA A 289 -16.73 -13.01 -28.41
C ALA A 289 -18.21 -13.05 -27.96
N VAL A 290 -18.96 -11.95 -28.10
CA VAL A 290 -20.40 -11.91 -27.80
C VAL A 290 -21.18 -12.92 -28.63
N ALA A 291 -20.90 -13.03 -29.93
CA ALA A 291 -21.55 -14.03 -30.77
C ALA A 291 -21.26 -15.47 -30.30
N TRP A 292 -20.05 -15.75 -29.82
CA TRP A 292 -19.70 -17.03 -29.21
C TRP A 292 -20.45 -17.26 -27.88
N LEU A 293 -20.50 -16.26 -26.99
CA LEU A 293 -21.22 -16.34 -25.71
C LEU A 293 -22.72 -16.60 -25.92
N ASN A 294 -23.34 -15.91 -26.88
CA ASN A 294 -24.75 -16.09 -27.23
C ASN A 294 -25.05 -17.50 -27.75
N LYS A 295 -24.11 -18.13 -28.49
CA LYS A 295 -24.24 -19.53 -28.92
C LYS A 295 -24.17 -20.52 -27.75
N LYS A 296 -23.47 -20.19 -26.67
CA LYS A 296 -23.42 -21.03 -25.45
C LYS A 296 -24.70 -20.94 -24.64
N GLY A 297 -25.28 -19.75 -24.52
CA GLY A 297 -26.57 -19.51 -23.87
C GLY A 297 -26.55 -19.59 -22.33
N ASP A 298 -25.41 -19.92 -21.72
CA ASP A 298 -25.23 -20.04 -20.27
C ASP A 298 -24.14 -19.10 -19.71
N CYS A 299 -23.70 -18.12 -20.49
CA CYS A 299 -22.64 -17.18 -20.12
C CYS A 299 -23.17 -15.80 -19.70
N ALA A 300 -22.47 -15.16 -18.77
CA ALA A 300 -22.68 -13.76 -18.40
C ALA A 300 -22.22 -12.79 -19.54
N PRO A 301 -22.71 -11.55 -19.55
CA PRO A 301 -22.26 -10.54 -20.52
C PRO A 301 -20.75 -10.29 -20.47
N LEU A 302 -20.13 -10.08 -21.63
CA LEU A 302 -18.70 -9.84 -21.77
C LEU A 302 -18.26 -8.56 -21.04
N VAL A 303 -17.07 -8.59 -20.44
CA VAL A 303 -16.39 -7.39 -19.90
C VAL A 303 -15.22 -6.99 -20.80
N LEU A 304 -15.09 -5.71 -21.13
CA LEU A 304 -14.01 -5.14 -21.93
C LEU A 304 -13.20 -4.18 -21.06
N CYS A 305 -11.88 -4.38 -20.92
CA CYS A 305 -10.98 -3.30 -20.53
C CYS A 305 -10.46 -2.58 -21.79
N PRO A 306 -10.87 -1.35 -22.09
CA PRO A 306 -10.40 -0.64 -23.27
C PRO A 306 -8.93 -0.20 -23.12
N HIS A 307 -8.29 0.12 -24.24
CA HIS A 307 -6.95 0.70 -24.24
C HIS A 307 -6.91 2.10 -23.60
N GLN A 308 -7.84 2.98 -23.98
CA GLN A 308 -8.03 4.27 -23.32
C GLN A 308 -9.01 4.09 -22.16
N TYR A 309 -8.52 3.61 -21.01
CA TYR A 309 -9.34 3.26 -19.84
C TYR A 309 -9.49 4.37 -18.78
N ASN A 310 -8.93 5.55 -19.03
CA ASN A 310 -9.07 6.72 -18.17
C ASN A 310 -9.07 8.03 -18.97
N ARG A 311 -9.59 9.10 -18.37
CA ARG A 311 -9.78 10.38 -19.07
C ARG A 311 -8.45 11.01 -19.49
N ALA A 312 -7.44 11.01 -18.61
CA ALA A 312 -6.13 11.60 -18.88
C ALA A 312 -5.41 10.94 -20.07
N TRP A 313 -5.71 9.67 -20.36
CA TRP A 313 -5.17 8.93 -21.50
C TRP A 313 -6.12 8.90 -22.71
N THR A 314 -7.28 9.53 -22.60
CA THR A 314 -8.22 9.58 -23.72
C THR A 314 -7.82 10.65 -24.72
N SER A 315 -7.79 10.27 -26.00
CA SER A 315 -7.61 11.20 -27.12
C SER A 315 -8.46 10.77 -28.32
N GLY A 316 -8.88 11.76 -29.12
CA GLY A 316 -9.68 11.52 -30.33
C GLY A 316 -11.06 10.93 -30.05
N ASN A 317 -11.51 10.04 -30.94
CA ASN A 317 -12.86 9.44 -30.98
C ASN A 317 -12.89 7.97 -30.59
N TYR A 318 -11.82 7.43 -29.98
CA TYR A 318 -11.70 6.01 -29.62
C TYR A 318 -12.90 5.50 -28.82
N LEU A 319 -13.27 6.20 -27.74
CA LEU A 319 -14.40 5.82 -26.88
C LEU A 319 -15.76 5.98 -27.58
N ASP A 320 -15.89 6.97 -28.47
CA ASP A 320 -17.14 7.19 -29.22
C ASP A 320 -17.35 6.04 -30.22
N ILE A 321 -16.28 5.59 -30.90
CA ILE A 321 -16.30 4.43 -31.81
C ILE A 321 -16.69 3.17 -31.03
N LEU A 322 -16.08 2.90 -29.87
CA LEU A 322 -16.49 1.80 -29.02
C LEU A 322 -17.96 1.92 -28.63
N GLY A 323 -18.43 3.11 -28.22
CA GLY A 323 -19.82 3.34 -27.86
C GLY A 323 -20.81 3.04 -29.00
N GLN A 324 -20.42 3.33 -30.24
CA GLN A 324 -21.23 3.11 -31.45
C GLN A 324 -21.20 1.66 -31.95
N LYS A 325 -20.03 1.02 -31.95
CA LYS A 325 -19.81 -0.26 -32.66
C LYS A 325 -19.83 -1.50 -31.77
N LEU A 326 -19.53 -1.35 -30.49
CA LEU A 326 -19.55 -2.46 -29.54
C LEU A 326 -20.99 -2.86 -29.23
N ASP A 327 -21.27 -4.17 -29.25
CA ASP A 327 -22.56 -4.72 -28.82
C ASP A 327 -22.96 -4.13 -27.45
N LYS A 328 -24.24 -3.73 -27.31
CA LYS A 328 -24.72 -2.99 -26.14
C LYS A 328 -24.71 -3.81 -24.85
N SER A 329 -24.63 -5.14 -24.94
CA SER A 329 -24.51 -6.03 -23.78
C SER A 329 -23.11 -5.99 -23.15
N VAL A 330 -22.07 -5.53 -23.86
CA VAL A 330 -20.69 -5.53 -23.34
C VAL A 330 -20.53 -4.45 -22.27
N ASN A 331 -20.02 -4.88 -21.11
CA ASN A 331 -19.59 -4.00 -20.03
C ASN A 331 -18.23 -3.39 -20.38
N VAL A 332 -18.06 -2.07 -20.22
CA VAL A 332 -16.81 -1.38 -20.59
C VAL A 332 -16.15 -0.81 -19.33
N MET A 333 -14.92 -1.24 -19.05
CA MET A 333 -14.20 -0.86 -17.86
C MET A 333 -13.68 0.59 -17.91
N TRP A 334 -13.58 1.23 -16.74
CA TRP A 334 -13.09 2.60 -16.60
C TRP A 334 -12.45 2.85 -15.24
N THR A 335 -11.29 3.53 -15.19
CA THR A 335 -10.58 3.80 -13.92
C THR A 335 -10.77 5.21 -13.36
N GLY A 336 -11.51 6.06 -14.06
CA GLY A 336 -11.79 7.44 -13.63
C GLY A 336 -11.03 8.49 -14.44
N ASN A 337 -10.78 9.65 -13.83
CA ASN A 337 -10.17 10.79 -14.53
C ASN A 337 -8.66 10.60 -14.81
N SER A 338 -8.01 9.68 -14.11
CA SER A 338 -6.63 9.21 -14.37
C SER A 338 -6.53 7.72 -14.03
N VAL A 339 -5.34 7.13 -14.14
CA VAL A 339 -5.09 5.71 -13.83
C VAL A 339 -5.52 5.37 -12.40
N CYS A 340 -5.04 6.13 -11.42
CA CYS A 340 -5.44 6.01 -10.00
C CYS A 340 -6.23 7.26 -9.63
N HIS A 341 -7.55 7.14 -9.51
CA HIS A 341 -8.43 8.27 -9.23
C HIS A 341 -9.68 7.86 -8.45
N ASP A 342 -10.21 8.81 -7.69
CA ASP A 342 -11.55 8.77 -7.10
C ASP A 342 -12.65 8.77 -8.18
N ILE A 343 -13.79 8.15 -7.92
CA ILE A 343 -14.88 8.05 -8.89
C ILE A 343 -15.89 9.17 -8.64
N THR A 344 -15.64 10.32 -9.29
CA THR A 344 -16.48 11.52 -9.18
C THR A 344 -17.76 11.41 -10.01
N ALA A 345 -18.79 12.19 -9.66
CA ALA A 345 -20.03 12.24 -10.42
C ALA A 345 -19.83 12.79 -11.85
N GLU A 346 -19.06 13.87 -11.99
CA GLU A 346 -18.74 14.47 -13.28
C GLU A 346 -17.96 13.49 -14.18
N GLY A 347 -16.93 12.84 -13.64
CA GLY A 347 -16.15 11.87 -14.40
C GLY A 347 -16.98 10.67 -14.86
N GLN A 348 -17.93 10.22 -14.03
CA GLN A 348 -18.85 9.14 -14.37
C GLN A 348 -19.83 9.54 -15.48
N ASP A 349 -20.42 10.73 -15.40
CA ASP A 349 -21.32 11.24 -16.44
C ASP A 349 -20.58 11.45 -17.76
N TRP A 350 -19.34 11.93 -17.70
CA TRP A 350 -18.48 12.10 -18.86
C TRP A 350 -18.25 10.79 -19.60
N ILE A 351 -17.84 9.72 -18.90
CA ILE A 351 -17.58 8.43 -19.56
C ILE A 351 -18.88 7.81 -20.07
N ASN A 352 -19.95 7.79 -19.26
CA ASN A 352 -21.22 7.18 -19.65
C ASN A 352 -21.76 7.79 -20.95
N LYS A 353 -21.60 9.11 -21.13
CA LYS A 353 -21.96 9.81 -22.36
C LYS A 353 -21.10 9.36 -23.56
N ARG A 354 -19.79 9.22 -23.38
CA ARG A 354 -18.84 8.82 -24.44
C ARG A 354 -19.13 7.40 -24.98
N ILE A 355 -19.31 6.44 -24.08
CA ILE A 355 -19.55 5.03 -24.46
C ILE A 355 -21.04 4.68 -24.67
N GLY A 356 -21.94 5.64 -24.39
CA GLY A 356 -23.39 5.48 -24.56
C GLY A 356 -24.00 4.35 -23.72
N ARG A 357 -23.41 4.05 -22.56
CA ARG A 357 -23.84 3.01 -21.60
C ARG A 357 -23.24 3.29 -20.21
N LYS A 358 -23.67 2.54 -19.19
CA LYS A 358 -23.10 2.63 -17.84
C LYS A 358 -21.71 1.99 -17.82
N ALA A 359 -20.69 2.72 -17.36
CA ALA A 359 -19.33 2.20 -17.23
C ALA A 359 -19.23 1.16 -16.10
N TYR A 360 -18.31 0.21 -16.28
CA TYR A 360 -17.92 -0.79 -15.30
C TYR A 360 -16.66 -0.28 -14.60
N ILE A 361 -16.70 0.04 -13.32
CA ILE A 361 -15.54 0.67 -12.69
C ILE A 361 -14.44 -0.37 -12.41
N TRP A 362 -13.22 -0.05 -12.83
CA TRP A 362 -11.98 -0.63 -12.31
C TRP A 362 -11.37 0.41 -11.38
N TRP A 363 -11.56 0.28 -10.07
CA TRP A 363 -11.01 1.23 -9.13
C TRP A 363 -9.62 0.80 -8.65
N ASN A 364 -8.57 1.58 -8.97
CA ASN A 364 -7.19 1.31 -8.56
C ASN A 364 -6.94 1.68 -7.09
N TRP A 365 -7.57 0.91 -6.20
CA TRP A 365 -7.42 0.92 -4.76
C TRP A 365 -7.83 -0.45 -4.23
N PRO A 366 -7.11 -1.07 -3.28
CA PRO A 366 -5.88 -0.61 -2.61
C PRO A 366 -4.56 -1.02 -3.32
N VAL A 367 -4.54 -1.25 -4.64
CA VAL A 367 -3.31 -1.68 -5.35
C VAL A 367 -2.05 -0.85 -5.03
N VAL A 368 -0.91 -1.54 -4.88
CA VAL A 368 0.40 -0.97 -4.48
C VAL A 368 1.54 -1.24 -5.46
N ASP A 369 1.26 -1.75 -6.65
CA ASP A 369 2.30 -2.11 -7.64
C ASP A 369 3.19 -0.91 -8.04
N TYR A 370 2.63 0.30 -8.07
CA TYR A 370 3.35 1.55 -8.32
C TYR A 370 3.92 2.24 -7.05
N CYS A 371 3.58 1.76 -5.85
CA CYS A 371 3.98 2.35 -4.56
C CYS A 371 4.30 1.29 -3.50
N SER A 372 5.06 0.26 -3.90
CA SER A 372 5.29 -0.97 -3.13
C SER A 372 6.00 -0.84 -1.77
N THR A 373 6.41 0.38 -1.38
CA THR A 373 6.82 0.67 0.00
C THR A 373 5.64 0.74 0.97
N ALA A 374 4.45 1.08 0.47
CA ALA A 374 3.25 1.28 1.28
C ALA A 374 2.48 -0.03 1.48
N LEU A 375 1.73 -0.09 2.58
CA LEU A 375 0.66 -1.05 2.84
C LEU A 375 -0.62 -0.23 2.97
N LEU A 376 -1.58 -0.40 2.05
CA LEU A 376 -2.75 0.47 1.96
C LEU A 376 -3.95 -0.19 2.65
N LEU A 377 -4.12 0.11 3.93
CA LEU A 377 -5.17 -0.45 4.79
C LEU A 377 -6.27 0.57 5.12
N GLY A 378 -6.24 1.75 4.51
CA GLY A 378 -7.14 2.85 4.82
C GLY A 378 -8.61 2.59 4.45
N ARG A 379 -9.48 3.49 4.90
CA ARG A 379 -10.92 3.44 4.62
C ARG A 379 -11.23 3.59 3.12
N THR A 380 -12.37 3.07 2.72
CA THR A 380 -12.91 3.23 1.34
C THR A 380 -13.63 4.57 1.24
N TYR A 381 -13.15 5.49 0.41
CA TYR A 381 -13.75 6.81 0.19
C TYR A 381 -13.38 7.39 -1.18
N GLY A 382 -13.94 8.55 -1.53
CA GLY A 382 -13.75 9.19 -2.83
C GLY A 382 -14.72 8.66 -3.91
N LEU A 383 -15.79 8.02 -3.50
CA LEU A 383 -16.82 7.47 -4.38
C LEU A 383 -18.09 8.31 -4.23
N ALA A 384 -18.51 8.98 -5.31
CA ALA A 384 -19.65 9.90 -5.29
C ALA A 384 -20.98 9.13 -5.16
N LYS A 385 -21.81 9.47 -4.16
CA LYS A 385 -23.12 8.82 -3.93
C LYS A 385 -24.10 9.11 -5.08
N GLU A 386 -23.93 10.23 -5.78
CA GLU A 386 -24.69 10.63 -6.96
C GLU A 386 -24.52 9.66 -8.14
N ASN A 387 -23.57 8.73 -8.06
CA ASN A 387 -23.38 7.67 -9.05
C ASN A 387 -24.27 6.45 -8.82
N LYS A 388 -25.15 6.45 -7.81
CA LYS A 388 -26.19 5.41 -7.66
C LYS A 388 -26.98 5.24 -8.97
N GLY A 389 -27.05 4.00 -9.44
CA GLY A 389 -27.68 3.67 -10.72
C GLY A 389 -26.88 4.02 -11.98
N LYS A 390 -25.67 4.60 -11.88
CA LYS A 390 -24.82 4.99 -13.04
C LYS A 390 -23.72 3.99 -13.41
N TYR A 391 -23.56 2.93 -12.62
CA TYR A 391 -22.58 1.86 -12.87
C TYR A 391 -23.24 0.63 -13.50
N SER A 392 -22.54 -0.04 -14.41
CA SER A 392 -22.88 -1.42 -14.79
C SER A 392 -22.24 -2.43 -13.84
N GLY A 393 -21.04 -2.11 -13.35
CA GLY A 393 -20.34 -2.86 -12.32
C GLY A 393 -19.27 -2.02 -11.62
N PHE A 394 -18.71 -2.55 -10.54
CA PHE A 394 -17.65 -1.93 -9.77
C PHE A 394 -16.74 -3.00 -9.18
N VAL A 395 -15.49 -3.02 -9.63
CA VAL A 395 -14.44 -3.89 -9.08
C VAL A 395 -13.25 -3.08 -8.61
N SER A 396 -12.69 -3.48 -7.48
CA SER A 396 -11.45 -2.91 -6.97
C SER A 396 -10.24 -3.70 -7.47
N ASN A 397 -9.14 -3.03 -7.77
CA ASN A 397 -7.84 -3.66 -7.98
C ASN A 397 -7.10 -3.73 -6.63
N PRO A 398 -6.90 -4.93 -6.07
CA PRO A 398 -6.32 -5.13 -4.75
C PRO A 398 -4.79 -5.08 -4.77
N MET A 399 -4.17 -5.23 -3.60
CA MET A 399 -2.72 -5.43 -3.50
C MET A 399 -2.34 -6.86 -3.93
N ASP A 400 -1.04 -7.07 -4.15
CA ASP A 400 -0.40 -8.39 -4.17
C ASP A 400 -0.47 -9.13 -2.81
N LYS A 401 -1.10 -8.52 -1.81
CA LYS A 401 -1.35 -8.97 -0.43
C LYS A 401 -2.85 -9.25 -0.25
N PRO A 402 -3.31 -10.46 -0.58
CA PRO A 402 -4.73 -10.78 -0.62
C PRO A 402 -5.43 -10.59 0.73
N GLU A 403 -4.88 -11.10 1.83
CA GLU A 403 -5.54 -11.05 3.13
C GLU A 403 -5.67 -9.60 3.66
N ALA A 404 -4.62 -8.79 3.53
CA ALA A 404 -4.64 -7.37 3.88
C ALA A 404 -5.61 -6.57 3.00
N SER A 405 -5.76 -6.92 1.71
CA SER A 405 -6.68 -6.26 0.79
C SER A 405 -8.15 -6.39 1.17
N LYS A 406 -8.51 -7.39 1.99
CA LYS A 406 -9.89 -7.60 2.46
C LYS A 406 -10.45 -6.38 3.21
N ILE A 407 -9.62 -5.56 3.85
CA ILE A 407 -10.06 -4.35 4.55
C ILE A 407 -10.72 -3.37 3.58
N ALA A 408 -10.04 -3.02 2.48
CA ALA A 408 -10.61 -2.12 1.49
C ALA A 408 -11.79 -2.76 0.74
N LEU A 409 -11.67 -4.04 0.40
CA LEU A 409 -12.71 -4.78 -0.33
C LEU A 409 -14.00 -4.95 0.49
N PHE A 410 -13.91 -5.01 1.82
CA PHE A 410 -15.08 -4.97 2.69
C PHE A 410 -15.87 -3.67 2.50
N GLY A 411 -15.17 -2.53 2.51
CA GLY A 411 -15.79 -1.22 2.26
C GLY A 411 -16.35 -1.08 0.85
N VAL A 412 -15.69 -1.68 -0.15
CA VAL A 412 -16.20 -1.73 -1.54
C VAL A 412 -17.49 -2.55 -1.63
N GLY A 413 -17.53 -3.71 -0.99
CA GLY A 413 -18.74 -4.54 -0.91
C GLY A 413 -19.90 -3.79 -0.25
N ASP A 414 -19.63 -3.06 0.83
CA ASP A 414 -20.61 -2.25 1.55
C ASP A 414 -21.15 -1.10 0.69
N TYR A 415 -20.26 -0.30 0.09
CA TYR A 415 -20.62 0.80 -0.81
C TYR A 415 -21.45 0.33 -2.00
N CYS A 416 -21.03 -0.74 -2.68
CA CYS A 416 -21.69 -1.20 -3.90
C CYS A 416 -23.06 -1.84 -3.65
N TRP A 417 -23.33 -2.27 -2.42
CA TRP A 417 -24.63 -2.84 -2.05
C TRP A 417 -25.65 -1.76 -1.71
N ASN A 418 -25.28 -0.79 -0.86
CA ASN A 418 -26.14 0.32 -0.46
C ASN A 418 -25.35 1.63 -0.40
N ILE A 419 -25.38 2.38 -1.50
CA ILE A 419 -24.61 3.62 -1.68
C ILE A 419 -25.10 4.72 -0.73
N ASP A 420 -26.42 4.79 -0.49
CA ASP A 420 -27.01 5.83 0.34
C ASP A 420 -26.63 5.67 1.81
N ALA A 421 -26.69 4.43 2.33
CA ALA A 421 -26.35 4.12 3.72
C ALA A 421 -24.85 3.96 3.99
N PHE A 422 -24.01 3.89 2.95
CA PHE A 422 -22.57 3.72 3.12
C PHE A 422 -21.96 4.87 3.94
N ASP A 423 -21.27 4.49 5.01
CA ASP A 423 -20.42 5.35 5.81
C ASP A 423 -19.00 4.78 5.86
N SER A 424 -18.06 5.56 5.33
CA SER A 424 -16.67 5.14 5.12
C SER A 424 -15.96 4.72 6.41
N GLU A 425 -16.11 5.52 7.46
CA GLU A 425 -15.42 5.33 8.74
C GLU A 425 -16.00 4.13 9.51
N THR A 426 -17.33 4.06 9.59
CA THR A 426 -18.03 2.99 10.29
C THR A 426 -17.81 1.65 9.59
N SER A 427 -17.87 1.60 8.26
CA SER A 427 -17.60 0.39 7.47
C SER A 427 -16.17 -0.09 7.63
N TRP A 428 -15.18 0.80 7.62
CA TRP A 428 -13.78 0.46 7.80
C TRP A 428 -13.50 -0.16 9.19
N LYS A 429 -13.92 0.51 10.27
CA LYS A 429 -13.80 -0.01 11.64
C LYS A 429 -14.56 -1.32 11.83
N ALA A 430 -15.75 -1.43 11.24
CA ALA A 430 -16.55 -2.66 11.29
C ALA A 430 -15.90 -3.83 10.52
N GLY A 431 -15.27 -3.54 9.39
CA GLY A 431 -14.54 -4.49 8.56
C GLY A 431 -13.34 -5.07 9.29
N ILE A 432 -12.49 -4.22 9.88
CA ILE A 432 -11.33 -4.66 10.66
C ILE A 432 -11.75 -5.55 11.84
N ARG A 433 -12.77 -5.14 12.60
CA ARG A 433 -13.30 -5.96 13.71
C ARG A 433 -13.81 -7.33 13.27
N ARG A 434 -14.45 -7.41 12.10
CA ARG A 434 -15.03 -8.66 11.58
C ARG A 434 -14.01 -9.57 10.92
N LEU A 435 -13.00 -8.99 10.29
CA LEU A 435 -11.94 -9.73 9.60
C LEU A 435 -10.91 -10.27 10.58
N PHE A 436 -10.64 -9.53 11.66
CA PHE A 436 -9.52 -9.79 12.58
C PHE A 436 -9.96 -9.69 14.06
N PRO A 437 -10.99 -10.43 14.50
CA PRO A 437 -11.62 -10.22 15.81
C PRO A 437 -10.65 -10.36 17.00
N GLU A 438 -9.68 -11.26 16.93
CA GLU A 438 -8.75 -11.56 18.04
C GLU A 438 -7.68 -10.47 18.28
N TYR A 439 -7.49 -9.57 17.31
CA TYR A 439 -6.47 -8.51 17.33
C TYR A 439 -6.94 -7.24 16.60
N ALA A 440 -8.24 -6.97 16.63
CA ALA A 440 -8.86 -5.89 15.87
C ALA A 440 -8.28 -4.50 16.21
N GLU A 441 -8.04 -4.20 17.49
CA GLU A 441 -7.46 -2.91 17.90
C GLU A 441 -6.02 -2.72 17.39
N ALA A 442 -5.23 -3.80 17.39
CA ALA A 442 -3.86 -3.78 16.89
C ALA A 442 -3.84 -3.60 15.36
N MET A 443 -4.72 -4.31 14.64
CA MET A 443 -4.87 -4.15 13.19
C MET A 443 -5.41 -2.76 12.82
N GLN A 444 -6.35 -2.21 13.61
CA GLN A 444 -6.85 -0.85 13.45
C GLN A 444 -5.73 0.17 13.60
N THR A 445 -4.88 0.02 14.62
CA THR A 445 -3.72 0.90 14.83
C THR A 445 -2.72 0.84 13.67
N LEU A 446 -2.45 -0.35 13.12
CA LEU A 446 -1.62 -0.47 11.91
C LEU A 446 -2.26 0.24 10.72
N ALA A 447 -3.57 0.11 10.55
CA ALA A 447 -4.32 0.72 9.45
C ALA A 447 -4.39 2.25 9.57
N ASP A 448 -4.59 2.77 10.78
CA ASP A 448 -4.58 4.21 11.10
C ASP A 448 -3.29 4.88 10.60
N HIS A 449 -2.16 4.17 10.65
CA HIS A 449 -0.84 4.66 10.27
C HIS A 449 -0.27 4.06 8.97
N SER A 450 -1.05 3.26 8.23
CA SER A 450 -0.65 2.67 6.95
C SER A 450 -1.77 2.81 5.94
N SER A 451 -1.90 4.02 5.36
CA SER A 451 -3.02 4.37 4.49
C SER A 451 -2.64 5.22 3.28
N ASP A 452 -1.54 5.99 3.34
CA ASP A 452 -1.12 6.87 2.26
C ASP A 452 -0.04 6.23 1.37
N GLN A 453 -0.14 6.44 0.05
CA GLN A 453 0.80 5.93 -0.95
C GLN A 453 2.19 6.57 -0.89
N GLY A 454 2.30 7.74 -0.25
CA GLY A 454 3.46 8.61 -0.37
C GLY A 454 3.59 9.24 -1.78
N PRO A 455 4.61 10.08 -2.02
CA PRO A 455 4.84 10.67 -3.33
C PRO A 455 5.06 9.59 -4.41
N ASN A 456 4.27 9.63 -5.48
CA ASN A 456 4.30 8.64 -6.55
C ASN A 456 3.97 9.28 -7.92
N GLY A 457 4.25 8.55 -9.01
CA GLY A 457 4.08 9.04 -10.38
C GLY A 457 2.63 9.30 -10.81
N HIS A 458 1.64 8.72 -10.12
CA HIS A 458 0.23 8.95 -10.40
C HIS A 458 -0.35 10.15 -9.63
N GLY A 459 0.38 10.68 -8.64
CA GLY A 459 -0.10 11.77 -7.80
C GLY A 459 -1.28 11.41 -6.90
N TYR A 460 -1.66 10.12 -6.84
CA TYR A 460 -2.79 9.65 -6.03
C TYR A 460 -2.34 9.47 -4.58
N ARG A 461 -3.05 10.12 -3.66
CA ARG A 461 -2.72 10.19 -2.23
C ARG A 461 -3.96 9.92 -1.41
N ARG A 462 -3.78 9.42 -0.19
CA ARG A 462 -4.84 9.28 0.81
C ARG A 462 -4.47 10.01 2.08
N GLU A 463 -5.45 10.14 2.96
CA GLU A 463 -5.20 10.55 4.34
C GLU A 463 -4.61 9.41 5.16
N GLU A 464 -3.97 9.75 6.28
CA GLU A 464 -3.33 8.81 7.20
C GLU A 464 -3.15 9.50 8.56
N SER A 465 -3.22 8.72 9.64
CA SER A 465 -3.13 9.18 11.03
C SER A 465 -4.17 10.25 11.37
N VAL A 466 -5.38 10.12 10.83
CA VAL A 466 -6.42 11.18 10.83
C VAL A 466 -6.82 11.55 12.25
N GLU A 467 -7.11 10.57 13.11
CA GLU A 467 -7.51 10.81 14.50
C GLU A 467 -6.36 11.39 15.34
N PHE A 468 -5.11 11.02 15.03
CA PHE A 468 -3.93 11.49 15.75
C PHE A 468 -3.40 12.85 15.27
N LYS A 469 -3.70 13.23 14.02
CA LYS A 469 -3.21 14.47 13.40
C LYS A 469 -3.47 15.73 14.23
N PRO A 470 -4.65 15.95 14.84
CA PRO A 470 -4.86 17.14 15.68
C PRO A 470 -3.88 17.24 16.85
N VAL A 471 -3.50 16.11 17.47
CA VAL A 471 -2.49 16.07 18.55
C VAL A 471 -1.11 16.40 18.00
N VAL A 472 -0.75 15.88 16.82
CA VAL A 472 0.51 16.19 16.14
C VAL A 472 0.59 17.68 15.77
N ASP A 473 -0.51 18.26 15.27
CA ASP A 473 -0.57 19.68 14.91
C ASP A 473 -0.45 20.59 16.15
N GLU A 474 -1.09 20.22 17.27
CA GLU A 474 -0.96 20.88 18.57
C GLU A 474 0.50 20.83 19.06
N ALA A 475 1.10 19.63 19.05
CA ALA A 475 2.48 19.42 19.47
C ALA A 475 3.50 20.18 18.61
N ALA A 476 3.30 20.20 17.28
CA ALA A 476 4.17 20.93 16.38
C ALA A 476 4.17 22.43 16.68
N LYS A 477 2.99 23.01 16.96
CA LYS A 477 2.85 24.43 17.34
C LYS A 477 3.53 24.73 18.69
N GLU A 478 3.34 23.89 19.70
CA GLU A 478 3.99 24.08 21.01
C GLU A 478 5.52 24.00 20.91
N PHE A 479 6.01 23.04 20.13
CA PHE A 479 7.43 22.84 19.90
C PHE A 479 8.05 24.01 19.12
N ASP A 480 7.38 24.51 18.08
CA ASP A 480 7.81 25.71 17.35
C ASP A 480 7.90 26.96 18.22
N ALA A 481 6.99 27.09 19.20
CA ALA A 481 6.95 28.25 20.07
C ALA A 481 8.02 28.21 21.17
N SER A 482 8.45 27.03 21.63
CA SER A 482 9.19 26.91 22.89
C SER A 482 10.26 25.82 22.95
N GLY A 483 10.40 25.00 21.91
CA GLY A 483 11.22 23.79 21.91
C GLY A 483 10.73 22.70 22.87
N LYS A 484 9.50 22.82 23.39
CA LYS A 484 8.93 21.91 24.40
C LYS A 484 7.47 21.59 24.08
N PHE A 485 6.98 20.51 24.70
CA PHE A 485 5.56 20.17 24.72
C PHE A 485 4.95 20.52 26.08
N SER A 486 3.66 20.83 26.12
CA SER A 486 2.93 20.87 27.38
C SER A 486 2.80 19.45 27.96
N PRO A 487 2.68 19.29 29.30
CA PRO A 487 2.47 17.97 29.89
C PRO A 487 1.24 17.23 29.35
N ALA A 488 0.19 17.97 28.98
CA ALA A 488 -1.03 17.40 28.40
C ALA A 488 -0.77 16.85 27.00
N THR A 489 -0.14 17.64 26.12
CA THR A 489 0.21 17.22 24.76
C THR A 489 1.20 16.07 24.76
N ALA A 490 2.25 16.13 25.61
CA ALA A 490 3.22 15.05 25.77
C ALA A 490 2.54 13.73 26.20
N LYS A 491 1.56 13.78 27.11
CA LYS A 491 0.78 12.61 27.52
C LYS A 491 0.00 11.98 26.35
N LYS A 492 -0.66 12.79 25.53
CA LYS A 492 -1.40 12.31 24.35
C LYS A 492 -0.47 11.68 23.30
N LEU A 493 0.68 12.31 23.03
CA LEU A 493 1.70 11.76 22.12
C LEU A 493 2.23 10.41 22.62
N ILE A 494 2.63 10.34 23.89
CA ILE A 494 3.13 9.11 24.50
C ILE A 494 2.08 7.99 24.43
N ALA A 495 0.82 8.29 24.73
CA ALA A 495 -0.25 7.29 24.67
C ALA A 495 -0.40 6.67 23.26
N GLU A 496 -0.35 7.47 22.20
CA GLU A 496 -0.41 6.93 20.84
C GLU A 496 0.84 6.14 20.46
N PHE A 497 2.03 6.62 20.86
CA PHE A 497 3.28 5.90 20.60
C PHE A 497 3.38 4.57 21.37
N GLU A 498 2.80 4.49 22.57
CA GLU A 498 2.63 3.24 23.32
C GLU A 498 1.63 2.32 22.58
N ARG A 499 0.51 2.86 22.08
CA ARG A 499 -0.48 2.11 21.28
C ARG A 499 0.15 1.51 20.01
N MET A 500 1.01 2.25 19.30
CA MET A 500 1.75 1.74 18.12
C MET A 500 2.69 0.57 18.49
N GLN A 501 3.34 0.65 19.65
CA GLN A 501 4.21 -0.42 20.15
C GLN A 501 3.42 -1.68 20.51
N ASP A 502 2.33 -1.50 21.25
CA ASP A 502 1.45 -2.59 21.67
C ASP A 502 0.80 -3.26 20.46
N ALA A 503 0.43 -2.49 19.42
CA ALA A 503 -0.07 -3.02 18.17
C ALA A 503 0.98 -3.89 17.45
N GLY A 504 2.19 -3.37 17.24
CA GLY A 504 3.28 -4.13 16.60
C GLY A 504 3.60 -5.43 17.33
N LYS A 505 3.63 -5.40 18.67
CA LYS A 505 3.82 -6.60 19.50
C LYS A 505 2.65 -7.59 19.38
N THR A 506 1.42 -7.11 19.54
CA THR A 506 0.22 -7.97 19.50
C THR A 506 0.09 -8.68 18.16
N LEU A 507 0.36 -7.98 17.06
CA LEU A 507 0.33 -8.56 15.72
C LEU A 507 1.40 -9.65 15.55
N ALA A 508 2.63 -9.40 16.00
CA ALA A 508 3.71 -10.39 15.95
C ALA A 508 3.45 -11.63 16.81
N GLU A 509 2.71 -11.49 17.91
CA GLU A 509 2.38 -12.61 18.81
C GLU A 509 1.18 -13.44 18.32
N LYS A 510 0.15 -12.79 17.76
CA LYS A 510 -1.14 -13.47 17.46
C LYS A 510 -1.33 -13.87 16.00
N VAL A 511 -0.91 -13.03 15.06
CA VAL A 511 -1.23 -13.23 13.63
C VAL A 511 -0.54 -14.47 13.04
N PRO A 512 0.71 -14.83 13.37
CA PRO A 512 1.36 -16.01 12.78
C PRO A 512 0.61 -17.32 13.03
N GLU A 513 -0.09 -17.45 14.16
CA GLU A 513 -0.87 -18.63 14.51
C GLU A 513 -2.29 -18.58 13.92
N ASP A 514 -2.95 -17.43 14.00
CA ASP A 514 -4.34 -17.26 13.52
C ASP A 514 -4.45 -17.19 11.98
N ASN A 515 -3.57 -16.43 11.33
CA ASN A 515 -3.57 -16.23 9.89
C ASN A 515 -2.12 -16.08 9.34
N PRO A 516 -1.44 -17.20 9.08
CA PRO A 516 -0.06 -17.22 8.59
C PRO A 516 0.15 -16.45 7.27
N GLU A 517 -0.83 -16.48 6.37
CA GLU A 517 -0.78 -15.75 5.10
C GLU A 517 -0.82 -14.24 5.34
N LEU A 518 -1.70 -13.75 6.23
CA LEU A 518 -1.70 -12.33 6.62
C LEU A 518 -0.37 -11.93 7.26
N TRP A 519 0.21 -12.77 8.13
CA TRP A 519 1.51 -12.45 8.74
C TRP A 519 2.61 -12.30 7.69
N LEU A 520 2.64 -13.21 6.69
CA LEU A 520 3.55 -13.12 5.55
C LEU A 520 3.41 -11.77 4.82
N GLU A 521 2.20 -11.20 4.76
CA GLU A 521 1.95 -9.93 4.09
C GLU A 521 2.35 -8.69 4.91
N ILE A 522 2.13 -8.70 6.24
CA ILE A 522 2.20 -7.48 7.06
C ILE A 522 3.41 -7.39 8.00
N GLN A 523 4.17 -8.47 8.21
CA GLN A 523 5.18 -8.54 9.28
C GLN A 523 6.16 -7.37 9.31
N CYS A 524 6.70 -6.95 8.17
CA CYS A 524 7.68 -5.87 8.13
C CYS A 524 7.05 -4.49 8.42
N TRP A 525 5.80 -4.25 8.03
CA TRP A 525 5.07 -3.04 8.38
C TRP A 525 4.68 -3.04 9.87
N SER A 526 4.29 -4.18 10.43
CA SER A 526 4.02 -4.35 11.86
C SER A 526 5.24 -4.03 12.72
N ASP A 527 6.40 -4.58 12.36
CA ASP A 527 7.66 -4.32 13.07
C ASP A 527 8.07 -2.84 12.95
N THR A 528 7.92 -2.26 11.76
CA THR A 528 8.22 -0.84 11.51
C THR A 528 7.29 0.09 12.30
N LEU A 529 6.01 -0.27 12.46
CA LEU A 529 5.06 0.45 13.32
C LEU A 529 5.53 0.47 14.77
N GLY A 530 5.87 -0.70 15.32
CA GLY A 530 6.30 -0.83 16.71
C GLY A 530 7.58 -0.04 17.00
N GLU A 531 8.56 -0.09 16.11
CA GLU A 531 9.79 0.72 16.24
C GLU A 531 9.55 2.23 16.05
N THR A 532 8.58 2.62 15.20
CA THR A 532 8.14 4.02 15.08
C THR A 532 7.55 4.53 16.40
N GLY A 533 6.75 3.71 17.08
CA GLY A 533 6.24 4.04 18.41
C GLY A 533 7.36 4.23 19.45
N LYS A 534 8.33 3.31 19.52
CA LYS A 534 9.49 3.43 20.42
C LYS A 534 10.29 4.71 20.15
N PHE A 535 10.49 5.04 18.87
CA PHE A 535 11.18 6.27 18.46
C PHE A 535 10.42 7.51 18.94
N GLY A 536 9.12 7.59 18.67
CA GLY A 536 8.29 8.73 19.08
C GLY A 536 8.24 8.92 20.60
N GLU A 537 8.02 7.84 21.35
CA GLU A 537 7.96 7.87 22.82
C GLU A 537 9.28 8.35 23.43
N ALA A 538 10.41 7.79 22.99
CA ALA A 538 11.73 8.18 23.47
C ALA A 538 12.03 9.65 23.14
N LEU A 539 11.64 10.12 21.94
CA LEU A 539 11.87 11.49 21.54
C LEU A 539 11.05 12.49 22.38
N VAL A 540 9.77 12.22 22.62
CA VAL A 540 8.93 13.05 23.50
C VAL A 540 9.51 13.09 24.92
N LYS A 541 9.93 11.94 25.47
CA LYS A 541 10.56 11.88 26.80
C LYS A 541 11.88 12.65 26.86
N SER A 542 12.64 12.70 25.76
CA SER A 542 13.84 13.52 25.65
C SER A 542 13.52 15.00 25.73
N VAL A 543 12.59 15.49 24.90
CA VAL A 543 12.18 16.90 24.89
C VAL A 543 11.64 17.36 26.25
N MET A 544 10.90 16.48 26.94
CA MET A 544 10.32 16.77 28.25
C MET A 544 11.30 16.65 29.43
N ALA A 545 12.55 16.23 29.20
CA ALA A 545 13.50 16.04 30.28
C ALA A 545 13.91 17.39 30.92
N GLY A 546 13.80 17.46 32.26
CA GLY A 546 14.08 18.65 33.06
C GLY A 546 15.56 19.00 33.23
N ASP A 547 16.47 18.08 32.90
CA ASP A 547 17.91 18.30 32.95
C ASP A 547 18.61 17.81 31.68
N ALA A 548 19.77 18.42 31.38
CA ALA A 548 20.50 18.19 30.13
C ALA A 548 21.04 16.76 30.01
N LYS A 549 21.40 16.11 31.13
CA LYS A 549 21.93 14.74 31.12
C LYS A 549 20.83 13.76 30.74
N LYS A 550 19.67 13.84 31.39
CA LYS A 550 18.52 12.98 31.10
C LYS A 550 17.97 13.21 29.70
N ARG A 551 18.01 14.46 29.21
CA ARG A 551 17.70 14.81 27.82
C ARG A 551 18.60 14.03 26.86
N ALA A 552 19.91 14.15 27.00
CA ALA A 552 20.88 13.45 26.14
C ALA A 552 20.75 11.92 26.23
N GLU A 553 20.57 11.36 27.43
CA GLU A 553 20.39 9.91 27.62
C GLU A 553 19.14 9.38 26.92
N THR A 554 18.03 10.12 27.01
CA THR A 554 16.76 9.71 26.38
C THR A 554 16.80 9.94 24.87
N PHE A 555 17.47 10.99 24.40
CA PHE A 555 17.74 11.21 22.99
C PHE A 555 18.55 10.04 22.38
N GLY A 556 19.55 9.52 23.12
CA GLY A 556 20.30 8.32 22.70
C GLY A 556 19.40 7.10 22.49
N LYS A 557 18.33 6.94 23.29
CA LYS A 557 17.32 5.89 23.07
C LYS A 557 16.51 6.16 21.81
N ALA A 558 16.11 7.42 21.57
CA ALA A 558 15.39 7.79 20.35
C ALA A 558 16.24 7.52 19.10
N ALA A 559 17.53 7.86 19.11
CA ALA A 559 18.46 7.58 18.02
C ALA A 559 18.59 6.08 17.73
N LYS A 560 18.74 5.28 18.79
CA LYS A 560 18.74 3.82 18.66
C LYS A 560 17.43 3.30 18.05
N SER A 561 16.28 3.73 18.57
CA SER A 561 14.97 3.29 18.07
C SER A 561 14.71 3.72 16.62
N TYR A 562 15.19 4.90 16.22
CA TYR A 562 15.16 5.30 14.81
C TYR A 562 16.00 4.35 13.93
N ALA A 563 17.21 3.97 14.36
CA ALA A 563 18.00 2.98 13.64
C ALA A 563 17.35 1.59 13.62
N ASP A 564 16.72 1.16 14.71
CA ASP A 564 15.96 -0.10 14.80
C ASP A 564 14.76 -0.07 13.84
N ARG A 565 14.04 1.05 13.75
CA ARG A 565 12.99 1.27 12.75
C ARG A 565 13.51 1.15 11.33
N GLU A 566 14.63 1.79 11.00
CA GLU A 566 15.22 1.69 9.65
C GLU A 566 15.67 0.27 9.33
N ARG A 567 16.16 -0.50 10.33
CA ARG A 567 16.45 -1.93 10.16
C ARG A 567 15.17 -2.74 9.92
N ALA A 568 14.11 -2.50 10.69
CA ALA A 568 12.81 -3.16 10.48
C ALA A 568 12.24 -2.86 9.09
N SER A 569 12.35 -1.61 8.65
CA SER A 569 11.93 -1.15 7.32
C SER A 569 12.65 -1.91 6.20
N GLU A 570 13.98 -2.00 6.29
CA GLU A 570 14.83 -2.64 5.26
C GLU A 570 14.69 -4.16 5.20
N ARG A 571 14.29 -4.84 6.29
CA ARG A 571 14.02 -6.30 6.27
C ARG A 571 12.98 -6.69 5.22
N GLN A 572 12.09 -5.77 4.83
CA GLN A 572 11.14 -6.02 3.76
C GLN A 572 11.80 -6.38 2.43
N ARG A 573 13.03 -5.89 2.16
CA ARG A 573 13.73 -6.23 0.89
C ARG A 573 14.14 -7.70 0.84
N GLU A 574 14.59 -8.21 1.99
CA GLU A 574 14.98 -9.62 2.15
C GLU A 574 13.73 -10.50 2.11
N HIS A 575 12.71 -10.14 2.89
CA HIS A 575 11.42 -10.83 2.90
C HIS A 575 10.78 -10.89 1.50
N ALA A 576 10.74 -9.76 0.78
CA ALA A 576 10.27 -9.70 -0.60
C ALA A 576 11.06 -10.62 -1.54
N ALA A 577 12.37 -10.77 -1.32
CA ALA A 577 13.20 -11.69 -2.09
C ALA A 577 12.86 -13.16 -1.78
N GLU A 578 12.64 -13.50 -0.51
CA GLU A 578 12.28 -14.86 -0.05
C GLU A 578 10.96 -15.34 -0.65
N ILE A 579 9.96 -14.46 -0.74
CA ILE A 579 8.64 -14.79 -1.32
C ILE A 579 8.57 -14.63 -2.85
N GLY A 580 9.68 -14.25 -3.49
CA GLY A 580 9.77 -14.09 -4.94
C GLY A 580 9.05 -12.86 -5.50
N ALA A 581 8.86 -11.80 -4.71
CA ALA A 581 8.28 -10.55 -5.20
C ALA A 581 9.25 -9.80 -6.14
N PRO A 582 8.76 -9.20 -7.24
CA PRO A 582 9.62 -8.50 -8.20
C PRO A 582 10.14 -7.16 -7.65
N HIS A 583 9.37 -6.50 -6.78
CA HIS A 583 9.77 -5.27 -6.11
C HIS A 583 10.31 -5.57 -4.71
N ARG A 584 11.53 -5.10 -4.42
CA ARG A 584 12.22 -5.32 -3.14
C ARG A 584 12.48 -3.99 -2.44
N ASN A 585 11.38 -3.31 -2.12
CA ASN A 585 11.38 -1.99 -1.50
C ASN A 585 11.24 -2.10 0.02
N PRO A 586 11.71 -1.10 0.79
CA PRO A 586 11.60 -1.11 2.23
C PRO A 586 10.14 -0.84 2.65
N SER A 587 9.74 -1.33 3.82
CA SER A 587 8.40 -1.06 4.37
C SER A 587 8.33 0.33 5.00
N LYS A 588 7.25 1.06 4.73
CA LYS A 588 7.05 2.46 5.14
C LYS A 588 5.73 2.58 5.90
N VAL A 589 5.77 3.21 7.08
CA VAL A 589 4.62 3.38 8.00
C VAL A 589 4.64 4.77 8.61
N ALA A 590 3.46 5.37 8.76
CA ALA A 590 3.21 6.68 9.37
C ALA A 590 3.94 7.85 8.68
N GLU A 591 4.15 7.73 7.36
CA GLU A 591 4.99 8.66 6.58
C GLU A 591 4.30 9.99 6.26
N ARG A 592 2.97 10.08 6.35
CA ARG A 592 2.24 11.30 5.97
C ARG A 592 2.25 12.37 7.06
N VAL A 593 2.06 11.97 8.32
CA VAL A 593 1.82 12.89 9.45
C VAL A 593 2.88 12.72 10.54
N VAL A 594 3.05 11.49 11.03
CA VAL A 594 3.87 11.21 12.23
C VAL A 594 5.35 11.38 11.94
N MET A 595 5.88 10.72 10.90
CA MET A 595 7.31 10.77 10.61
C MET A 595 7.82 12.17 10.25
N PRO A 596 7.14 12.99 9.43
CA PRO A 596 7.56 14.38 9.21
C PRO A 596 7.68 15.19 10.50
N PHE A 597 6.72 15.03 11.42
CA PHE A 597 6.77 15.66 12.74
C PHE A 597 7.94 15.14 13.59
N LEU A 598 8.08 13.82 13.72
CA LEU A 598 9.14 13.22 14.53
C LEU A 598 10.53 13.60 14.01
N MET A 599 10.75 13.58 12.69
CA MET A 599 12.05 13.91 12.11
C MET A 599 12.43 15.39 12.28
N LYS A 600 11.44 16.29 12.29
CA LYS A 600 11.66 17.70 12.62
C LYS A 600 12.12 17.84 14.08
N VAL A 601 11.32 17.32 15.02
CA VAL A 601 11.63 17.36 16.46
C VAL A 601 12.98 16.71 16.76
N TYR A 602 13.28 15.60 16.09
CA TYR A 602 14.52 14.84 16.28
C TYR A 602 15.76 15.66 15.92
N ARG A 603 15.73 16.34 14.77
CA ARG A 603 16.85 17.18 14.33
C ARG A 603 17.04 18.42 15.19
N GLU A 604 15.95 19.10 15.54
CA GLU A 604 16.01 20.32 16.35
C GLU A 604 16.42 20.03 17.80
N ALA A 605 15.87 18.97 18.41
CA ALA A 605 16.27 18.54 19.75
C ALA A 605 17.75 18.12 19.80
N TRP A 606 18.26 17.50 18.73
CA TRP A 606 19.69 17.21 18.65
C TRP A 606 20.55 18.46 18.55
N ALA A 607 20.17 19.43 17.71
CA ALA A 607 20.91 20.68 17.57
C ALA A 607 21.07 21.40 18.92
N GLU A 608 20.01 21.40 19.73
CA GLU A 608 20.04 21.93 21.10
C GLU A 608 21.00 21.12 22.01
N ILE A 609 20.89 19.79 22.04
CA ILE A 609 21.77 18.91 22.86
C ILE A 609 23.24 19.06 22.47
N ALA A 610 23.51 19.14 21.16
CA ALA A 610 24.84 19.33 20.61
C ALA A 610 25.40 20.72 20.91
N GLY A 611 24.58 21.67 21.39
CA GLY A 611 24.96 23.06 21.60
C GLY A 611 25.44 23.70 20.30
N LYS A 612 24.77 23.41 19.19
CA LYS A 612 24.93 24.12 17.92
C LYS A 612 23.86 25.21 17.94
N ASP A 613 24.24 26.45 18.31
CA ASP A 613 23.41 27.62 18.00
C ASP A 613 23.01 27.53 16.53
N SER A 614 21.77 27.87 16.21
CA SER A 614 21.06 27.70 14.93
C SER A 614 21.68 28.43 13.72
N GLY A 615 22.96 28.22 13.48
CA GLY A 615 23.85 28.92 12.54
C GLY A 615 25.35 28.67 12.77
N GLY A 616 25.75 27.86 13.76
CA GLY A 616 27.15 27.55 14.03
C GLY A 616 27.68 26.50 13.07
N ASN A 617 28.50 26.93 12.11
CA ASN A 617 29.29 26.09 11.20
C ASN A 617 29.68 24.77 11.88
N ALA A 618 28.99 23.68 11.51
CA ALA A 618 29.64 22.40 11.48
C ALA A 618 31.00 22.67 10.83
N VAL A 619 32.08 22.11 11.35
CA VAL A 619 33.15 21.72 10.43
C VAL A 619 32.43 20.76 9.52
N ALA A 620 31.86 21.28 8.41
CA ALA A 620 31.10 20.49 7.49
C ALA A 620 32.11 19.42 7.09
N SER A 621 31.90 18.19 7.58
CA SER A 621 32.42 17.09 6.81
C SER A 621 31.67 17.25 5.50
N ASP A 622 32.29 17.91 4.53
CA ASP A 622 31.80 17.93 3.17
C ASP A 622 31.89 16.46 2.74
N LEU A 623 30.86 15.70 3.11
CA LEU A 623 30.74 14.26 2.94
C LEU A 623 30.84 13.97 1.44
N TYR A 624 30.30 14.90 0.65
CA TYR A 624 30.46 15.01 -0.79
C TYR A 624 31.20 16.31 -1.10
N ARG A 625 32.22 16.26 -1.96
CA ARG A 625 33.04 17.44 -2.27
C ARG A 625 33.09 17.72 -3.75
N ALA A 626 32.87 18.97 -4.13
CA ALA A 626 33.35 19.48 -5.40
C ALA A 626 34.82 19.88 -5.25
N PHE A 627 35.63 19.70 -6.28
CA PHE A 627 37.01 20.16 -6.29
C PHE A 627 37.45 20.56 -7.69
N SER A 628 38.35 21.53 -7.79
CA SER A 628 38.85 22.07 -9.06
C SER A 628 40.17 22.79 -8.85
N ASN A 629 41.02 22.81 -9.88
CA ASN A 629 42.20 23.69 -9.92
C ASN A 629 41.92 25.04 -10.60
N VAL A 630 40.65 25.35 -10.92
CA VAL A 630 40.21 26.63 -11.47
C VAL A 630 39.78 27.55 -10.33
N PRO A 631 40.40 28.74 -10.18
CA PRO A 631 40.09 29.66 -9.08
C PRO A 631 38.60 30.03 -8.96
N GLN A 632 37.91 30.22 -10.10
CA GLN A 632 36.47 30.54 -10.14
C GLN A 632 35.59 29.43 -9.52
N LEU A 633 36.05 28.17 -9.56
CA LEU A 633 35.27 27.02 -9.13
C LEU A 633 35.57 26.57 -7.69
N LYS A 634 36.40 27.33 -6.95
CA LYS A 634 36.85 27.00 -5.60
C LYS A 634 35.70 26.81 -4.59
N ASN A 635 34.58 27.51 -4.79
CA ASN A 635 33.44 27.52 -3.85
C ASN A 635 32.24 26.69 -4.32
N VAL A 636 32.39 25.92 -5.39
CA VAL A 636 31.34 25.01 -5.86
C VAL A 636 31.06 23.98 -4.75
N ARG A 637 29.79 23.66 -4.55
CA ARG A 637 29.34 22.69 -3.54
C ARG A 637 28.80 21.42 -4.20
N ALA A 638 28.79 20.34 -3.45
CA ALA A 638 28.15 19.09 -3.82
C ALA A 638 27.06 18.72 -2.81
N GLU A 639 26.04 18.02 -3.27
CA GLU A 639 24.96 17.51 -2.44
C GLU A 639 24.56 16.10 -2.87
N ARG A 640 23.94 15.36 -1.96
CA ARG A 640 23.30 14.08 -2.26
C ARG A 640 21.79 14.25 -2.33
N GLU A 641 21.20 13.76 -3.40
CA GLU A 641 19.75 13.58 -3.54
C GLU A 641 19.47 12.13 -3.91
N LYS A 642 18.90 11.36 -2.97
CA LYS A 642 18.58 9.93 -3.14
C LYS A 642 19.80 9.11 -3.60
N VAL A 643 19.80 8.70 -4.87
CA VAL A 643 20.83 7.89 -5.55
C VAL A 643 21.83 8.73 -6.33
N TYR A 644 21.74 10.07 -6.27
CA TYR A 644 22.62 10.98 -6.97
C TYR A 644 23.49 11.75 -5.98
N VAL A 645 24.77 11.88 -6.29
CA VAL A 645 25.62 12.92 -5.71
C VAL A 645 25.99 13.87 -6.82
N ARG A 646 25.64 15.15 -6.70
CA ARG A 646 25.78 16.13 -7.78
C ARG A 646 26.46 17.40 -7.32
N LEU A 647 27.00 18.15 -8.27
CA LEU A 647 27.30 19.57 -8.04
C LEU A 647 25.99 20.34 -7.87
N VAL A 648 25.96 21.22 -6.87
CA VAL A 648 24.90 22.24 -6.77
C VAL A 648 24.97 23.12 -8.01
N ARG A 649 23.80 23.52 -8.52
CA ARG A 649 23.67 24.20 -9.81
C ARG A 649 24.63 25.40 -9.94
N ILE A 650 25.42 25.41 -11.00
CA ILE A 650 26.34 26.51 -11.37
C ILE A 650 25.71 27.26 -12.53
N LEU A 651 25.37 28.54 -12.34
CA LEU A 651 24.75 29.36 -13.38
C LEU A 651 25.79 30.04 -14.31
N GLU A 652 27.03 30.14 -13.84
CA GLU A 652 28.12 30.78 -14.55
C GLU A 652 28.69 29.88 -15.66
N GLN A 653 29.27 30.51 -16.69
CA GLN A 653 30.01 29.80 -17.73
C GLN A 653 31.37 29.36 -17.18
N VAL A 654 31.66 28.07 -17.29
CA VAL A 654 32.92 27.45 -16.90
C VAL A 654 33.91 27.53 -18.05
N LYS A 655 35.14 27.97 -17.75
CA LYS A 655 36.29 27.94 -18.66
C LYS A 655 37.36 27.02 -18.10
N LEU A 656 37.74 25.99 -18.85
CA LEU A 656 38.85 25.09 -18.52
C LEU A 656 39.98 25.29 -19.52
N GLU A 657 41.07 25.92 -19.09
CA GLU A 657 42.34 25.96 -19.84
C GLU A 657 42.97 24.56 -19.94
N PRO A 658 43.90 24.33 -20.88
CA PRO A 658 44.65 23.08 -20.94
C PRO A 658 45.21 22.66 -19.57
N GLY A 659 44.90 21.44 -19.13
CA GLY A 659 45.29 20.89 -17.83
C GLY A 659 44.35 21.22 -16.66
N GLN A 660 43.36 22.10 -16.86
CA GLN A 660 42.37 22.41 -15.83
C GLN A 660 41.22 21.41 -15.79
N PHE A 661 40.60 21.30 -14.61
CA PHE A 661 39.52 20.35 -14.36
C PHE A 661 38.51 20.83 -13.33
N ILE A 662 37.32 20.24 -13.36
CA ILE A 662 36.32 20.25 -12.28
C ILE A 662 35.95 18.82 -11.92
N GLY A 663 35.74 18.52 -10.65
CA GLY A 663 35.51 17.18 -10.15
C GLY A 663 34.58 17.10 -8.95
N LEU A 664 34.19 15.86 -8.65
CA LEU A 664 33.29 15.49 -7.56
C LEU A 664 33.85 14.26 -6.84
N SER A 665 33.77 14.22 -5.51
CA SER A 665 34.20 13.09 -4.70
C SER A 665 33.11 12.56 -3.78
N LEU A 666 33.15 11.24 -3.59
CA LEU A 666 32.36 10.47 -2.66
C LEU A 666 33.19 10.16 -1.39
N PRO A 667 32.53 10.02 -0.23
CA PRO A 667 33.21 9.59 0.98
C PRO A 667 33.60 8.11 0.87
N ASP A 668 34.45 7.65 1.79
CA ASP A 668 34.82 6.23 1.84
C ASP A 668 33.60 5.35 2.13
N GLY A 669 33.54 4.20 1.47
CA GLY A 669 32.45 3.24 1.63
C GLY A 669 31.21 3.48 0.76
N ILE A 670 31.18 4.55 -0.06
CA ILE A 670 30.12 4.77 -1.05
C ILE A 670 30.72 4.60 -2.46
N PRO A 671 30.43 3.48 -3.15
CA PRO A 671 30.87 3.31 -4.53
C PRO A 671 29.95 4.06 -5.50
N ALA A 672 30.51 4.56 -6.59
CA ALA A 672 29.75 5.01 -7.75
C ALA A 672 29.47 3.85 -8.73
N ASN A 673 28.30 3.82 -9.34
CA ASN A 673 27.97 2.90 -10.44
C ASN A 673 27.84 3.62 -11.79
N TYR A 674 27.75 4.96 -11.78
CA TYR A 674 27.61 5.75 -12.99
C TYR A 674 28.13 7.17 -12.80
N ILE A 675 28.57 7.79 -13.89
CA ILE A 675 28.84 9.23 -13.99
C ILE A 675 28.00 9.78 -15.14
N HIS A 676 27.34 10.90 -14.89
CA HIS A 676 26.56 11.61 -15.90
C HIS A 676 26.82 13.11 -15.84
N LEU A 677 27.31 13.66 -16.94
CA LEU A 677 27.52 15.08 -17.16
C LEU A 677 26.64 15.57 -18.33
N THR A 678 26.06 16.75 -18.21
CA THR A 678 25.36 17.43 -19.30
C THR A 678 25.91 18.84 -19.41
N LEU A 679 26.51 19.15 -20.55
CA LEU A 679 27.08 20.46 -20.87
C LEU A 679 26.26 21.11 -21.99
N ASP A 680 26.10 22.44 -21.95
CA ASP A 680 25.42 23.18 -23.03
C ASP A 680 26.22 23.27 -24.34
N ASN A 681 27.46 22.74 -24.35
CA ASN A 681 28.37 22.80 -25.48
C ASN A 681 28.88 21.39 -25.87
N ALA A 682 28.32 20.86 -26.96
CA ALA A 682 28.67 19.54 -27.49
C ALA A 682 30.15 19.41 -27.90
N ALA A 683 30.77 20.49 -28.40
CA ALA A 683 32.18 20.46 -28.78
C ALA A 683 33.08 20.35 -27.53
N ALA A 684 32.73 21.04 -26.45
CA ALA A 684 33.44 20.93 -25.18
C ALA A 684 33.27 19.53 -24.55
N ALA A 685 32.04 18.99 -24.57
CA ALA A 685 31.74 17.63 -24.10
C ALA A 685 32.59 16.56 -24.83
N LYS A 686 32.75 16.71 -26.15
CA LYS A 686 33.58 15.81 -26.97
C LYS A 686 35.08 15.98 -26.74
N ALA A 687 35.54 17.20 -26.47
CA ALA A 687 36.97 17.52 -26.35
C ALA A 687 37.55 17.27 -24.94
N GLY A 688 36.73 17.35 -23.89
CA GLY A 688 37.16 17.05 -22.53
C GLY A 688 37.33 15.55 -22.29
N THR A 689 37.84 15.20 -21.11
CA THR A 689 38.09 13.82 -20.70
C THR A 689 37.59 13.58 -19.28
N VAL A 690 36.82 12.51 -19.07
CA VAL A 690 36.49 12.03 -17.73
C VAL A 690 37.61 11.13 -17.22
N GLU A 691 38.13 11.49 -16.05
CA GLU A 691 39.09 10.68 -15.30
C GLU A 691 38.49 10.31 -13.94
N VAL A 692 38.82 9.12 -13.45
CA VAL A 692 38.34 8.59 -12.18
C VAL A 692 39.48 8.15 -11.29
N SER A 693 39.22 8.08 -9.98
CA SER A 693 40.19 7.62 -8.99
C SER A 693 39.50 7.00 -7.77
N THR A 694 40.21 6.12 -7.08
CA THR A 694 39.83 5.54 -5.79
C THR A 694 40.39 6.34 -4.60
N ASP A 695 41.50 7.06 -4.79
CA ASP A 695 42.27 7.74 -3.74
C ASP A 695 42.41 9.25 -3.94
N GLY A 696 42.08 9.77 -5.14
CA GLY A 696 42.23 11.17 -5.52
C GLY A 696 43.64 11.54 -6.00
N GLU A 697 44.58 10.59 -5.97
CA GLU A 697 45.98 10.78 -6.36
C GLU A 697 46.29 10.11 -7.69
N LYS A 698 45.88 8.84 -7.85
CA LYS A 698 46.10 8.06 -9.07
C LYS A 698 44.85 8.10 -9.94
N TRP A 699 44.99 8.70 -11.12
CA TRP A 699 43.88 8.96 -12.02
C TRP A 699 43.93 8.06 -13.25
N THR A 700 42.80 7.47 -13.61
CA THR A 700 42.64 6.67 -14.82
C THR A 700 41.60 7.30 -15.74
N LYS A 701 41.90 7.32 -17.04
CA LYS A 701 40.95 7.79 -18.05
C LYS A 701 39.83 6.77 -18.20
N GLN A 702 38.59 7.25 -18.22
CA GLN A 702 37.41 6.42 -18.38
C GLN A 702 36.82 6.57 -19.79
N ALA A 703 36.35 5.48 -20.38
CA ALA A 703 35.65 5.52 -21.67
C ALA A 703 34.31 6.27 -21.52
N MET A 704 34.03 7.16 -22.46
CA MET A 704 32.86 8.03 -22.44
C MET A 704 31.93 7.73 -23.61
N ARG A 705 30.62 7.70 -23.34
CA ARG A 705 29.60 7.82 -24.39
C ARG A 705 29.19 9.28 -24.46
N VAL A 706 29.39 9.91 -25.62
CA VAL A 706 29.08 11.33 -25.84
C VAL A 706 27.96 11.45 -26.87
N ASN A 707 26.87 12.12 -26.51
CA ASN A 707 25.74 12.40 -27.42
C ASN A 707 25.31 13.87 -27.26
N GLY A 708 25.68 14.72 -28.22
CA GLY A 708 25.54 16.16 -28.07
C GLY A 708 26.34 16.67 -26.87
N GLY A 709 25.67 17.36 -25.95
CA GLY A 709 26.24 17.84 -24.69
C GLY A 709 26.32 16.80 -23.57
N ASN A 710 25.69 15.63 -23.73
CA ASN A 710 25.66 14.59 -22.70
C ASN A 710 26.90 13.71 -22.75
N VAL A 711 27.52 13.50 -21.59
CA VAL A 711 28.66 12.60 -21.37
C VAL A 711 28.30 11.61 -20.28
N GLU A 712 28.36 10.33 -20.63
CA GLU A 712 27.96 9.23 -19.77
C GLU A 712 29.09 8.21 -19.63
N THR A 713 29.27 7.67 -18.42
CA THR A 713 30.12 6.50 -18.24
C THR A 713 29.63 5.59 -17.12
N ARG A 714 29.61 4.29 -17.40
CA ARG A 714 29.27 3.25 -16.43
C ARG A 714 30.52 2.86 -15.64
N LEU A 715 30.36 2.74 -14.34
CA LEU A 715 31.40 2.31 -13.42
C LEU A 715 31.08 0.94 -12.84
N ASP A 716 32.11 0.20 -12.47
CA ASP A 716 31.97 -1.03 -11.68
C ASP A 716 32.02 -0.67 -10.19
N PRO A 717 30.91 -0.82 -9.43
CA PRO A 717 30.87 -0.49 -8.02
C PRO A 717 31.91 -1.25 -7.19
N LYS A 718 32.33 -2.45 -7.64
CA LYS A 718 33.34 -3.25 -6.95
C LYS A 718 34.74 -2.62 -6.97
N LYS A 719 34.99 -1.71 -7.92
CA LYS A 719 36.25 -0.97 -8.00
C LYS A 719 36.33 0.20 -7.01
N ASN A 720 35.24 0.49 -6.29
CA ASN A 720 35.16 1.56 -5.29
C ASN A 720 35.69 2.90 -5.82
N ILE A 721 35.29 3.26 -7.04
CA ILE A 721 35.60 4.57 -7.61
C ILE A 721 34.88 5.62 -6.78
N ARG A 722 35.66 6.58 -6.28
CA ARG A 722 35.20 7.61 -5.35
C ARG A 722 35.36 9.02 -5.89
N PHE A 723 36.28 9.23 -6.81
CA PHE A 723 36.57 10.55 -7.36
C PHE A 723 36.37 10.53 -8.86
N MET A 724 35.79 11.60 -9.39
CA MET A 724 35.78 11.87 -10.82
C MET A 724 36.24 13.30 -11.08
N ARG A 725 36.82 13.53 -12.25
CA ARG A 725 37.04 14.87 -12.77
C ARG A 725 36.87 14.91 -14.29
N PHE A 726 36.32 16.01 -14.78
CA PHE A 726 36.29 16.37 -16.19
C PHE A 726 37.45 17.31 -16.48
N VAL A 727 38.38 16.88 -17.33
CA VAL A 727 39.67 17.52 -17.56
C VAL A 727 39.76 18.00 -19.01
N ASN A 728 40.28 19.21 -19.21
CA ASN A 728 40.74 19.62 -20.53
C ASN A 728 42.15 19.08 -20.78
N ARG A 729 42.27 18.01 -21.56
CA ARG A 729 43.56 17.45 -22.01
C ARG A 729 44.00 17.96 -23.39
N GLY A 730 43.20 18.84 -24.01
CA GLY A 730 43.50 19.44 -25.30
C GLY A 730 44.43 20.65 -25.20
N ASN A 731 44.63 21.33 -26.32
CA ASN A 731 45.45 22.53 -26.45
C ASN A 731 44.64 23.83 -26.60
N LYS A 732 43.31 23.76 -26.53
CA LYS A 732 42.39 24.90 -26.60
C LYS A 732 41.54 24.96 -25.33
N THR A 733 41.19 26.17 -24.90
CA THR A 733 40.27 26.41 -23.78
C THR A 733 38.90 25.80 -24.08
N LEU A 734 38.33 25.05 -23.13
CA LEU A 734 36.95 24.57 -23.21
C LEU A 734 36.04 25.54 -22.46
N THR A 735 34.93 25.93 -23.10
CA THR A 735 33.97 26.89 -22.53
C THR A 735 32.57 26.31 -22.60
N PHE A 736 31.87 26.19 -21.46
CA PHE A 736 30.56 25.55 -21.35
C PHE A 736 29.83 25.93 -20.06
N ARG A 737 28.52 25.72 -19.99
CA ARG A 737 27.74 25.68 -18.74
C ARG A 737 27.44 24.22 -18.37
N ILE A 738 27.30 23.98 -17.08
CA ILE A 738 26.99 22.67 -16.52
C ILE A 738 25.50 22.62 -16.21
N GLU A 739 24.75 21.80 -16.95
CA GLU A 739 23.36 21.49 -16.64
C GLU A 739 23.28 20.36 -15.61
N GLN A 740 24.19 19.37 -15.73
CA GLN A 740 24.28 18.26 -14.80
C GLN A 740 25.74 17.82 -14.62
N PHE A 741 26.14 17.50 -13.39
CA PHE A 741 27.45 16.91 -13.06
C PHE A 741 27.29 16.01 -11.84
N LYS A 742 27.15 14.70 -12.04
CA LYS A 742 26.78 13.79 -10.95
C LYS A 742 27.40 12.40 -11.03
N PHE A 743 27.56 11.80 -9.85
CA PHE A 743 27.61 10.35 -9.66
C PHE A 743 26.21 9.81 -9.47
N ASP A 744 25.98 8.61 -9.98
CA ASP A 744 24.93 7.74 -9.47
C ASP A 744 25.59 6.71 -8.54
N VAL A 745 24.93 6.46 -7.41
CA VAL A 745 25.33 5.46 -6.42
C VAL A 745 24.32 4.31 -6.43
N PRO A 746 24.71 3.07 -6.11
CA PRO A 746 23.79 1.95 -6.03
C PRO A 746 22.57 2.24 -5.14
N GLU A 747 21.40 1.78 -5.58
CA GLU A 747 20.18 1.86 -4.80
C GLU A 747 20.35 1.06 -3.49
N GLY A 748 20.18 1.72 -2.34
CA GLY A 748 20.47 1.14 -1.02
C GLY A 748 21.89 1.37 -0.49
N ALA A 749 22.79 2.02 -1.23
CA ALA A 749 24.09 2.45 -0.70
C ALA A 749 23.89 3.53 0.38
N LYS A 750 23.68 3.12 1.64
CA LYS A 750 23.67 4.03 2.79
C LYS A 750 25.05 4.67 2.92
N ALA A 751 25.09 5.93 3.33
CA ALA A 751 26.33 6.56 3.70
C ALA A 751 26.82 5.97 5.03
N ASN A 752 27.29 4.72 5.03
CA ASN A 752 28.02 4.18 6.18
C ASN A 752 29.50 4.59 6.07
N ALA A 753 29.71 5.89 5.96
CA ALA A 753 31.03 6.49 5.87
C ALA A 753 31.42 7.00 7.26
N LYS A 754 32.70 6.91 7.63
CA LYS A 754 33.16 7.46 8.92
C LYS A 754 32.80 8.94 9.10
N GLY A 755 32.61 9.66 8.00
CA GLY A 755 32.17 11.06 7.96
C GLY A 755 30.75 11.32 8.48
N THR A 756 29.83 10.35 8.44
CA THR A 756 28.46 10.54 8.94
C THR A 756 28.42 10.74 10.45
N ALA A 757 29.41 10.21 11.18
CA ALA A 757 29.61 10.53 12.59
C ALA A 757 29.90 12.02 12.86
N PHE A 758 29.97 12.89 11.84
CA PHE A 758 30.26 14.33 11.98
C PHE A 758 29.35 15.22 11.12
N ASP A 759 28.35 14.67 10.44
CA ASP A 759 27.59 15.42 9.44
C ASP A 759 26.48 16.30 10.03
N GLY A 760 26.17 16.14 11.32
CA GLY A 760 25.15 16.93 12.00
C GLY A 760 23.74 16.38 11.88
N ASP A 761 23.52 15.29 11.15
CA ASP A 761 22.21 14.64 11.04
C ASP A 761 22.17 13.39 11.93
N PRO A 762 21.45 13.41 13.06
CA PRO A 762 21.38 12.27 13.96
C PRO A 762 20.61 11.08 13.34
N ALA A 763 20.03 11.23 12.13
CA ALA A 763 19.45 10.16 11.34
C ALA A 763 20.49 9.34 10.56
N SER A 764 21.69 9.90 10.35
CA SER A 764 22.82 9.21 9.75
C SER A 764 23.60 8.46 10.84
N TYR A 765 24.35 7.42 10.47
CA TYR A 765 25.27 6.76 11.40
C TYR A 765 26.41 6.05 10.68
N TYR A 766 27.52 5.87 11.40
CA TYR A 766 28.63 5.01 11.05
C TYR A 766 28.63 3.75 11.90
N THR A 767 28.59 2.57 11.27
CA THR A 767 28.66 1.28 11.96
C THR A 767 30.12 0.87 12.20
N VAL A 768 30.49 0.86 13.47
CA VAL A 768 31.77 0.40 14.00
C VAL A 768 31.77 -1.12 14.14
N LYS A 769 32.75 -1.79 13.52
CA LYS A 769 33.02 -3.22 13.71
C LYS A 769 34.08 -3.41 14.79
N LYS A 770 33.74 -4.08 15.90
CA LYS A 770 34.59 -4.28 17.09
C LYS A 770 35.00 -3.00 17.84
N ALA A 771 35.77 -2.10 17.22
CA ALA A 771 36.19 -0.84 17.81
C ALA A 771 36.68 0.14 16.74
N GLU A 772 36.37 1.42 16.89
CA GLU A 772 36.85 2.48 16.01
C GLU A 772 37.34 3.67 16.85
N THR A 773 38.43 4.31 16.42
CA THR A 773 38.92 5.55 17.04
C THR A 773 38.75 6.74 16.09
N PHE A 774 38.11 7.78 16.61
CA PHE A 774 37.90 9.06 15.97
C PHE A 774 38.84 10.09 16.61
N VAL A 775 39.44 10.95 15.81
CA VAL A 775 40.43 11.94 16.26
C VAL A 775 39.89 13.33 15.95
N SER A 776 39.96 14.25 16.90
CA SER A 776 39.51 15.63 16.68
C SER A 776 40.39 16.33 15.63
N PRO A 777 39.80 17.19 14.77
CA PRO A 777 40.56 17.96 13.78
C PRO A 777 41.33 19.16 14.38
N GLY A 778 41.35 19.32 15.70
CA GLY A 778 42.00 20.45 16.40
C GLY A 778 42.00 20.28 17.92
N LYS A 779 42.25 21.39 18.64
CA LYS A 779 42.40 21.49 20.12
C LYS A 779 41.12 21.28 20.94
N ALA A 780 40.29 20.32 20.54
CA ALA A 780 39.13 19.90 21.32
C ALA A 780 39.60 19.34 22.67
N LYS A 781 38.89 19.74 23.73
CA LYS A 781 39.13 19.26 25.10
C LYS A 781 38.04 18.30 25.54
N ASN A 782 36.91 18.29 24.85
CA ASN A 782 35.80 17.38 25.11
C ASN A 782 35.10 16.96 23.82
N ALA A 783 34.21 15.98 23.92
CA ALA A 783 33.32 15.58 22.84
C ALA A 783 31.97 15.14 23.40
N ILE A 784 30.88 15.41 22.68
CA ILE A 784 29.59 14.76 22.89
C ILE A 784 29.53 13.59 21.90
N VAL A 785 29.16 12.40 22.35
CA VAL A 785 29.11 11.20 21.51
C VAL A 785 27.72 10.60 21.59
N LEU A 786 27.05 10.54 20.45
CA LEU A 786 25.76 9.87 20.26
C LEU A 786 26.02 8.51 19.58
N ALA A 787 25.83 7.43 20.33
CA ALA A 787 26.02 6.06 19.85
C ALA A 787 25.07 5.10 20.54
N ASP A 788 24.73 3.98 19.90
CA ASP A 788 23.83 2.94 20.46
C ASP A 788 24.54 1.95 21.41
N VAL A 789 25.61 2.40 22.07
CA VAL A 789 26.37 1.62 23.05
C VAL A 789 26.35 2.25 24.44
N PRO A 790 26.47 1.45 25.51
CA PRO A 790 26.61 1.98 26.87
C PRO A 790 27.82 2.92 27.00
N ALA A 791 27.72 3.95 27.85
CA ALA A 791 28.80 4.93 28.03
C ALA A 791 30.17 4.30 28.39
N LYS A 792 30.20 3.17 29.10
CA LYS A 792 31.43 2.41 29.42
C LYS A 792 32.18 1.89 28.18
N ASN A 793 31.52 1.81 27.03
CA ASN A 793 32.10 1.38 25.76
C ASN A 793 32.70 2.55 24.97
N ILE A 794 32.57 3.78 25.47
CA ILE A 794 33.12 4.98 24.85
C ILE A 794 34.26 5.48 25.74
N THR A 795 35.45 5.59 25.17
CA THR A 795 36.64 6.08 25.88
C THR A 795 37.10 7.37 25.23
N LYS A 796 37.38 8.40 26.03
CA LYS A 796 37.93 9.68 25.57
C LYS A 796 39.34 9.83 26.13
N THR A 797 40.34 9.98 25.27
CA THR A 797 41.74 10.16 25.69
C THR A 797 42.34 11.40 25.02
N GLN A 798 43.01 12.24 25.82
CA GLN A 798 43.76 13.37 25.29
C GLN A 798 45.12 12.86 24.78
N ASP A 799 45.47 13.18 23.54
CA ASP A 799 46.75 12.86 22.93
C ASP A 799 47.36 14.12 22.30
N GLY A 800 48.25 14.78 23.05
CA GLY A 800 48.77 16.10 22.70
C GLY A 800 47.65 17.12 22.51
N ALA A 801 47.63 17.75 21.34
CA ALA A 801 46.61 18.74 20.98
C ALA A 801 45.25 18.13 20.60
N ASN A 802 45.15 16.82 20.36
CA ASN A 802 43.93 16.21 19.84
C ASN A 802 43.21 15.38 20.92
N LEU A 803 41.88 15.35 20.86
CA LEU A 803 41.06 14.42 21.61
C LEU A 803 40.78 13.18 20.75
N LYS A 804 40.99 12.00 21.32
CA LYS A 804 40.62 10.71 20.71
C LYS A 804 39.36 10.19 21.37
N VAL A 805 38.38 9.81 20.57
CA VAL A 805 37.15 9.11 21.00
C VAL A 805 37.22 7.70 20.43
N THR A 806 37.32 6.70 21.30
CA THR A 806 37.24 5.29 20.90
C THR A 806 35.87 4.74 21.26
N VAL A 807 35.15 4.23 20.27
CA VAL A 807 33.86 3.53 20.46
C VAL A 807 34.10 2.05 20.26
N LYS A 808 33.78 1.23 21.27
CA LYS A 808 33.87 -0.23 21.20
C LYS A 808 32.49 -0.85 21.05
N ALA A 809 32.34 -1.74 20.07
CA ALA A 809 31.14 -2.53 19.92
C ALA A 809 30.90 -3.39 21.17
N GLY A 810 29.62 -3.56 21.52
CA GLY A 810 29.20 -4.42 22.62
C GLY A 810 29.21 -5.90 22.24
N LYS A 811 28.43 -6.71 22.96
CA LYS A 811 28.29 -8.16 22.69
C LYS A 811 27.75 -8.47 21.29
N SER A 812 27.06 -7.53 20.65
CA SER A 812 26.54 -7.63 19.27
C SER A 812 27.62 -7.66 18.19
N GLY A 813 28.87 -7.28 18.49
CA GLY A 813 29.97 -7.20 17.52
C GLY A 813 29.96 -5.92 16.66
N GLU A 814 28.86 -5.18 16.64
CA GLU A 814 28.70 -3.90 15.93
C GLU A 814 28.08 -2.81 16.83
N ALA A 815 28.35 -1.55 16.50
CA ALA A 815 27.80 -0.35 17.15
C ALA A 815 27.61 0.78 16.14
N ASN A 816 26.52 1.53 16.24
CA ASN A 816 26.25 2.69 15.40
C ASN A 816 26.65 3.97 16.15
N VAL A 817 27.53 4.76 15.52
CA VAL A 817 27.90 6.10 15.96
C VAL A 817 27.13 7.08 15.08
N PHE A 818 26.12 7.72 15.66
CA PHE A 818 25.28 8.69 14.97
C PHE A 818 26.02 10.01 14.83
N GLU A 819 26.62 10.51 15.91
CA GLU A 819 27.37 11.76 15.85
C GLU A 819 28.43 11.89 16.96
N ILE A 820 29.50 12.60 16.65
CA ILE A 820 30.55 13.06 17.56
C ILE A 820 30.71 14.57 17.37
N VAL A 821 30.37 15.33 18.40
CA VAL A 821 30.52 16.78 18.43
C VAL A 821 31.74 17.13 19.27
N TRP A 822 32.79 17.63 18.63
CA TRP A 822 34.01 18.09 19.30
C TRP A 822 33.76 19.44 20.00
N LYS A 823 34.26 19.60 21.23
CA LYS A 823 34.10 20.79 22.09
C LYS A 823 35.42 21.30 22.63
#